data_AF-A0A956QCU1-F1
#
_entry.id   AF-A0A956QCU1-F1
#
_cell.length_a   1.000
_cell.length_b   1.000
_cell.length_c   1.000
_cell.angle_alpha   90.00
_cell.angle_beta   90.00
_cell.angle_gamma   90.00
#
_symmetry.space_group_name_H-M   'P 1'
#
loop_
_entity.id
_entity.type
_entity.pdbx_description
1 polymer ?
#
loop_
_entity_poly.entity_id
_entity_poly.type
_entity_poly.pdbx_seq_one_letter_code
_entity_poly.pdbx_strand_id
1 'polypeptide(L)'
;MGRFGVSKRGIALISVLMLCALLLTLIGAFVTVNQASSRLTGNTLTRNRAQDACMAAVDLAWYELELDKDWGTGASLGYPGVNLVPSANPHLRLQEQTDAEGLYLTGSLSESADFDAPNAARFELRIYNNLNSRYPLAGDYPVQPRSVRLRVKAQCGLTTRTLDTLLRQVPFSHESLAANGRASVNGNLARFESHDPYINRLKADEMVLPSAANTRFVERGEAAVTDGNSLYLGGSNLASPGYNKAPDEKTTGGQFTLDGASPNVPDLDSSKLKLPSATVELDGGTYEFGNLDRIEWVNHTIGYSVPDPLGGSHTEYCTRFQKKTTTYTSLNGPNGKSWVSDNATATAFDPPYDPSYGDTGYGYASEGVSSPPLGVQQDVWTIAGTEGAGVTVNLATGQMTVSSGVTVHADGDFFLVADGDTAPQLLFGYDIDSGGVPMQQSLRDGLQAAQDDPKTYMAAMTTDGDFKVSGDAAGYGSILANGALTLQASSGFRSAPELGVVIKGETVTINPAKDPEPSFPGEPTSVDYSVFRDAINTYAGGDWTNFDQWLDLTGSQRDAIVGTAPGADLRSTQLPQNADYYYNQLKAEMGLTLPPPNFAAEYGSEWGGSTISLEQYARMKEWMQTVASGFKKGNGDDSWMHMDQRVNEVGTRLENQLSSHASWAKSYKVDLQTYLANPDQVVPDMFYQGLLYAGNGGLTVNAAGKSVRLEGSMLSKGDLLIDGSKVEVVYDRDLLDDLFQSTLGANGLRLERVFFNLN
;
A
#
# COMPACT_ATOMS: atom_id res chain seq x y z
N MET A 1 111.24 17.27 -56.29
CA MET A 1 110.07 18.10 -56.65
C MET A 1 109.13 17.25 -57.49
N GLY A 2 107.86 17.15 -57.11
CA GLY A 2 106.84 16.40 -57.86
C GLY A 2 105.57 16.20 -57.03
N ARG A 3 104.81 17.29 -56.82
CA ARG A 3 103.51 17.32 -56.15
C ARG A 3 102.46 16.57 -56.98
N PHE A 4 101.77 15.60 -56.41
CA PHE A 4 100.51 15.08 -56.96
C PHE A 4 99.33 15.90 -56.43
N GLY A 5 98.62 16.58 -57.33
CA GLY A 5 97.35 17.23 -57.05
C GLY A 5 96.21 16.21 -57.01
N VAL A 6 95.71 15.90 -55.81
CA VAL A 6 94.47 15.15 -55.62
C VAL A 6 93.30 16.14 -55.80
N SER A 7 92.67 16.09 -56.96
CA SER A 7 91.69 17.07 -57.44
C SER A 7 90.25 16.60 -57.23
N LYS A 8 89.59 17.19 -56.21
CA LYS A 8 88.15 17.56 -56.06
C LYS A 8 87.01 16.53 -56.32
N ARG A 9 87.19 15.48 -57.13
CA ARG A 9 86.14 14.51 -57.48
C ARG A 9 85.91 13.44 -56.42
N GLY A 10 86.95 13.02 -55.69
CA GLY A 10 86.81 12.05 -54.59
C GLY A 10 86.10 12.62 -53.36
N ILE A 11 86.30 13.91 -53.06
CA ILE A 11 85.64 14.59 -51.94
C ILE A 11 84.14 14.74 -52.23
N ALA A 12 83.76 15.14 -53.45
CA ALA A 12 82.35 15.27 -53.84
C ALA A 12 81.58 13.93 -53.74
N LEU A 13 82.20 12.82 -54.14
CA LEU A 13 81.59 11.49 -54.03
C LEU A 13 81.35 11.09 -52.57
N ILE A 14 82.33 11.33 -51.69
CA ILE A 14 82.21 11.05 -50.25
C ILE A 14 81.14 11.95 -49.61
N SER A 15 81.06 13.23 -49.99
CA SER A 15 80.01 14.15 -49.53
C SER A 15 78.62 13.68 -49.93
N VAL A 16 78.44 13.22 -51.18
CA VAL A 16 77.15 12.70 -51.66
C VAL A 16 76.78 11.38 -50.97
N LEU A 17 77.74 10.49 -50.76
CA LEU A 17 77.53 9.25 -50.02
C LEU A 17 77.17 9.52 -48.55
N MET A 18 77.84 10.47 -47.90
CA MET A 18 77.47 10.90 -46.54
C MET A 18 76.07 11.51 -46.50
N LEU A 19 75.71 12.34 -47.48
CA LEU A 19 74.40 12.97 -47.55
C LEU A 19 73.29 11.94 -47.81
N CYS A 20 73.52 10.95 -48.67
CA CYS A 20 72.62 9.83 -48.89
C CYS A 20 72.50 8.93 -47.65
N ALA A 21 73.60 8.66 -46.94
CA ALA A 21 73.58 7.90 -45.70
C ALA A 21 72.79 8.62 -44.60
N LEU A 22 72.97 9.94 -44.47
CA LEU A 22 72.22 10.80 -43.55
C LEU A 22 70.73 10.85 -43.91
N LEU A 23 70.39 10.98 -45.19
CA LEU A 23 69.01 10.96 -45.66
C LEU A 23 68.35 9.60 -45.42
N LEU A 24 69.05 8.49 -45.65
CA LEU A 24 68.53 7.14 -45.35
C LEU A 24 68.32 6.92 -43.86
N THR A 25 69.21 7.44 -43.00
CA THR A 25 69.01 7.38 -41.55
C THR A 25 67.87 8.29 -41.09
N LEU A 26 67.71 9.48 -41.68
CA LEU A 26 66.58 10.38 -41.41
C LEU A 26 65.24 9.79 -41.89
N ILE A 27 65.19 9.16 -43.06
CA ILE A 27 64.01 8.45 -43.57
C ILE A 27 63.69 7.25 -42.67
N GLY A 28 64.72 6.49 -42.27
CA GLY A 28 64.56 5.38 -41.31
C GLY A 28 63.96 5.87 -39.99
N ALA A 29 64.54 6.91 -39.39
CA ALA A 29 64.04 7.52 -38.16
C ALA A 29 62.62 8.08 -38.31
N PHE A 30 62.31 8.75 -39.43
CA PHE A 30 60.98 9.29 -39.73
C PHE A 30 59.92 8.17 -39.84
N VAL A 31 60.26 7.07 -40.52
CA VAL A 31 59.38 5.90 -40.62
C VAL A 31 59.17 5.26 -39.26
N THR A 32 60.22 5.09 -38.45
CA THR A 32 60.10 4.50 -37.10
C THR A 32 59.27 5.38 -36.15
N VAL A 33 59.46 6.70 -36.19
CA VAL A 33 58.69 7.65 -35.36
C VAL A 33 57.23 7.70 -35.79
N ASN A 34 56.94 7.74 -37.09
CA ASN A 34 55.57 7.74 -37.58
C ASN A 34 54.87 6.39 -37.40
N GLN A 35 55.58 5.27 -37.45
CA GLN A 35 55.02 3.96 -37.10
C GLN A 35 54.50 3.93 -35.66
N ALA A 36 55.19 4.57 -34.72
CA ALA A 36 54.71 4.69 -33.34
C ALA A 36 53.43 5.53 -33.26
N SER A 37 53.39 6.69 -33.94
CA SER A 37 52.20 7.53 -34.00
C SER A 37 51.01 6.83 -34.68
N SER A 38 51.23 6.13 -35.80
CA SER A 38 50.19 5.37 -36.50
C SER A 38 49.68 4.18 -35.69
N ARG A 39 50.54 3.51 -34.90
CA ARG A 39 50.13 2.45 -33.98
C ARG A 39 49.28 2.98 -32.82
N LEU A 40 49.62 4.15 -32.28
CA LEU A 40 48.80 4.82 -31.25
C LEU A 40 47.42 5.20 -31.81
N THR A 41 47.35 5.79 -33.00
CA THR A 41 46.08 6.11 -33.65
C THR A 41 45.25 4.86 -33.94
N GLY A 42 45.87 3.77 -34.43
CA GLY A 42 45.17 2.50 -34.67
C GLY A 42 44.65 1.83 -33.39
N ASN A 43 45.41 1.90 -32.29
CA ASN A 43 44.98 1.39 -30.99
C ASN A 43 43.82 2.22 -30.42
N THR A 44 43.85 3.55 -30.58
CA THR A 44 42.72 4.41 -30.17
C THR A 44 41.48 4.11 -31.01
N LEU A 45 41.60 3.91 -32.33
CA LEU A 45 40.47 3.59 -33.19
C LEU A 45 39.86 2.22 -32.85
N THR A 46 40.68 1.19 -32.64
CA THR A 46 40.18 -0.14 -32.24
C THR A 46 39.56 -0.12 -30.84
N ARG A 47 40.09 0.68 -29.92
CA ARG A 47 39.49 0.91 -28.60
C ARG A 47 38.12 1.59 -28.70
N ASN A 48 38.00 2.65 -29.50
CA ASN A 48 36.74 3.35 -29.71
C ASN A 48 35.71 2.43 -30.35
N ARG A 49 36.08 1.66 -31.40
CA ARG A 49 35.18 0.69 -32.03
C ARG A 49 34.69 -0.41 -31.09
N ALA A 50 35.56 -0.91 -30.20
CA ALA A 50 35.14 -1.86 -29.17
C ALA A 50 34.16 -1.21 -28.16
N GLN A 51 34.38 0.06 -27.80
CA GLN A 51 33.47 0.82 -26.95
C GLN A 51 32.11 1.08 -27.65
N ASP A 52 32.12 1.46 -28.92
CA ASP A 52 30.90 1.70 -29.71
C ASP A 52 30.09 0.41 -29.86
N ALA A 53 30.75 -0.73 -30.05
CA ALA A 53 30.09 -2.04 -30.06
C ALA A 53 29.48 -2.40 -28.69
N CYS A 54 30.14 -2.04 -27.57
CA CYS A 54 29.55 -2.18 -26.24
C CYS A 54 28.29 -1.33 -26.08
N MET A 55 28.35 -0.04 -26.46
CA MET A 55 27.21 0.87 -26.36
C MET A 55 26.04 0.43 -27.24
N ALA A 56 26.31 0.08 -28.50
CA ALA A 56 25.28 -0.39 -29.43
C ALA A 56 24.56 -1.65 -28.92
N ALA A 57 25.28 -2.57 -28.28
CA ALA A 57 24.68 -3.76 -27.70
C ALA A 57 23.79 -3.44 -26.50
N VAL A 58 24.20 -2.48 -25.65
CA VAL A 58 23.38 -2.01 -24.52
C VAL A 58 22.14 -1.27 -25.01
N ASP A 59 22.28 -0.39 -25.99
CA ASP A 59 21.17 0.39 -26.53
C ASP A 59 20.13 -0.50 -27.20
N LEU A 60 20.59 -1.55 -27.93
CA LEU A 60 19.71 -2.59 -28.45
C LEU A 60 18.97 -3.32 -27.33
N ALA A 61 19.70 -3.82 -26.33
CA ALA A 61 19.10 -4.56 -25.21
C ALA A 61 18.08 -3.70 -24.45
N TRP A 62 18.43 -2.43 -24.20
CA TRP A 62 17.54 -1.47 -23.57
C TRP A 62 16.26 -1.30 -24.39
N TYR A 63 16.38 -1.05 -25.70
CA TYR A 63 15.24 -0.89 -26.60
C TYR A 63 14.32 -2.13 -26.59
N GLU A 64 14.89 -3.33 -26.69
CA GLU A 64 14.09 -4.58 -26.66
C GLU A 64 13.41 -4.79 -25.31
N LEU A 65 14.09 -4.50 -24.19
CA LEU A 65 13.51 -4.60 -22.85
C LEU A 65 12.42 -3.57 -22.57
N GLU A 66 12.47 -2.40 -23.23
CA GLU A 66 11.39 -1.39 -23.14
C GLU A 66 10.17 -1.78 -23.97
N LEU A 67 10.34 -2.56 -25.04
CA LEU A 67 9.25 -3.11 -25.84
C LEU A 67 8.62 -4.36 -25.20
N ASP A 68 9.47 -5.24 -24.69
CA ASP A 68 9.10 -6.51 -24.07
C ASP A 68 9.88 -6.71 -22.77
N LYS A 69 9.19 -6.48 -21.65
CA LYS A 69 9.73 -6.73 -20.30
C LYS A 69 10.18 -8.17 -20.08
N ASP A 70 9.66 -9.13 -20.84
CA ASP A 70 10.00 -10.56 -20.72
C ASP A 70 11.24 -10.93 -21.55
N TRP A 71 11.78 -10.00 -22.34
CA TRP A 71 12.91 -10.26 -23.23
C TRP A 71 14.15 -10.73 -22.47
N GLY A 72 14.71 -11.87 -22.87
CA GLY A 72 15.83 -12.51 -22.17
C GLY A 72 15.46 -13.42 -21.00
N THR A 73 14.17 -13.66 -20.73
CA THR A 73 13.72 -14.72 -19.81
C THR A 73 13.32 -16.02 -20.52
N GLY A 74 12.95 -15.93 -21.80
CA GLY A 74 12.46 -17.05 -22.61
C GLY A 74 13.56 -17.91 -23.24
N ALA A 75 13.13 -18.96 -23.94
CA ALA A 75 14.02 -19.89 -24.65
C ALA A 75 14.64 -19.32 -25.94
N SER A 76 14.24 -18.11 -26.37
CA SER A 76 14.82 -17.40 -27.51
C SER A 76 14.75 -15.88 -27.30
N LEU A 77 15.69 -15.13 -27.89
CA LEU A 77 15.74 -13.66 -27.92
C LEU A 77 15.02 -13.08 -29.16
N GLY A 78 14.37 -13.91 -29.98
CA GLY A 78 13.69 -13.44 -31.19
C GLY A 78 14.63 -13.17 -32.37
N TYR A 79 15.90 -13.59 -32.27
CA TYR A 79 16.92 -13.43 -33.30
C TYR A 79 17.43 -14.79 -33.83
N PRO A 80 16.55 -15.64 -34.43
CA PRO A 80 17.00 -16.90 -34.98
C PRO A 80 17.90 -16.66 -36.19
N GLY A 81 19.11 -17.21 -36.16
CA GLY A 81 20.07 -17.06 -37.26
C GLY A 81 20.76 -15.69 -37.30
N VAL A 82 21.16 -15.26 -38.50
CA VAL A 82 21.95 -14.03 -38.70
C VAL A 82 21.02 -12.90 -39.17
N ASN A 83 20.82 -11.90 -38.31
CA ASN A 83 19.92 -10.76 -38.58
C ASN A 83 20.69 -9.45 -38.76
N LEU A 84 20.26 -8.58 -39.68
CA LEU A 84 20.87 -7.28 -39.99
C LEU A 84 19.97 -6.14 -39.51
N VAL A 85 20.45 -5.30 -38.58
CA VAL A 85 19.69 -4.19 -37.98
C VAL A 85 20.60 -2.95 -37.83
N PRO A 86 20.20 -1.71 -38.14
CA PRO A 86 19.15 -1.33 -39.08
C PRO A 86 19.56 -1.57 -40.56
N SER A 87 18.64 -1.32 -41.49
CA SER A 87 18.87 -1.46 -42.94
C SER A 87 19.78 -0.38 -43.55
N ALA A 88 20.22 0.60 -42.75
CA ALA A 88 21.12 1.68 -43.12
C ALA A 88 22.39 1.65 -42.26
N ASN A 89 23.50 2.22 -42.76
CA ASN A 89 24.78 2.27 -42.04
C ASN A 89 24.67 3.04 -40.70
N PRO A 90 25.33 2.58 -39.62
CA PRO A 90 26.15 1.36 -39.52
C PRO A 90 25.31 0.07 -39.41
N HIS A 91 25.81 -1.03 -39.98
CA HIS A 91 25.11 -2.32 -39.93
C HIS A 91 25.51 -3.12 -38.68
N LEU A 92 24.51 -3.65 -37.97
CA LEU A 92 24.66 -4.64 -36.89
C LEU A 92 24.28 -6.01 -37.43
N ARG A 93 25.16 -6.99 -37.26
CA ARG A 93 24.85 -8.40 -37.52
C ARG A 93 24.68 -9.10 -36.18
N LEU A 94 23.50 -9.65 -35.91
CA LEU A 94 23.13 -10.31 -34.65
C LEU A 94 22.96 -11.81 -34.84
N GLN A 95 23.35 -12.59 -33.84
CA GLN A 95 23.13 -14.02 -33.76
C GLN A 95 22.98 -14.46 -32.30
N GLU A 96 21.88 -15.13 -32.01
CA GLU A 96 21.62 -15.78 -30.72
C GLU A 96 22.48 -17.04 -30.55
N GLN A 97 23.03 -17.24 -29.35
CA GLN A 97 23.80 -18.41 -28.97
C GLN A 97 23.43 -18.86 -27.55
N THR A 98 23.69 -20.12 -27.23
CA THR A 98 23.42 -20.70 -25.90
C THR A 98 24.66 -21.41 -25.40
N ASP A 99 25.01 -21.20 -24.12
CA ASP A 99 26.07 -21.93 -23.43
C ASP A 99 25.56 -22.54 -22.10
N ALA A 100 26.48 -22.93 -21.22
CA ALA A 100 26.17 -23.51 -19.92
C ALA A 100 25.62 -22.48 -18.90
N GLU A 101 25.85 -21.18 -19.11
CA GLU A 101 25.38 -20.09 -18.25
C GLU A 101 24.06 -19.49 -18.76
N GLY A 102 23.67 -19.78 -19.99
CA GLY A 102 22.35 -19.49 -20.52
C GLY A 102 22.36 -18.97 -21.96
N LEU A 103 21.32 -18.21 -22.29
CA LEU A 103 21.13 -17.58 -23.59
C LEU A 103 21.91 -16.25 -23.66
N TYR A 104 22.64 -16.01 -24.74
CA TYR A 104 23.36 -14.76 -24.97
C TYR A 104 23.32 -14.34 -26.44
N LEU A 105 23.49 -13.04 -26.66
CA LEU A 105 23.47 -12.45 -28.00
C LEU A 105 24.89 -12.15 -28.44
N THR A 106 25.30 -12.69 -29.58
CA THR A 106 26.53 -12.28 -30.26
C THR A 106 26.21 -11.29 -31.36
N GLY A 107 27.06 -10.28 -31.54
CA GLY A 107 26.90 -9.39 -32.66
C GLY A 107 28.20 -8.84 -33.20
N SER A 108 28.13 -8.26 -34.40
CA SER A 108 29.24 -7.56 -35.03
C SER A 108 28.77 -6.25 -35.63
N LEU A 109 29.57 -5.20 -35.43
CA LEU A 109 29.30 -3.85 -35.89
C LEU A 109 30.26 -3.50 -37.04
N SER A 110 29.71 -3.06 -38.17
CA SER A 110 30.50 -2.62 -39.34
C SER A 110 29.86 -1.43 -40.04
N GLU A 111 30.65 -0.37 -40.24
CA GLU A 111 30.24 0.83 -41.01
C GLU A 111 30.17 0.56 -42.52
N SER A 112 30.84 -0.49 -43.01
CA SER A 112 30.95 -0.82 -44.44
C SER A 112 30.26 -2.12 -44.82
N ALA A 113 29.43 -2.68 -43.92
CA ALA A 113 28.81 -4.00 -44.04
C ALA A 113 29.79 -5.19 -44.16
N ASP A 114 31.10 -4.96 -43.92
CA ASP A 114 32.12 -6.00 -43.90
C ASP A 114 32.35 -6.44 -42.45
N PHE A 115 31.69 -7.53 -42.06
CA PHE A 115 31.74 -8.10 -40.70
C PHE A 115 32.90 -9.06 -40.47
N ASP A 116 33.59 -9.46 -41.56
CA ASP A 116 34.71 -10.38 -41.54
C ASP A 116 36.06 -9.65 -41.56
N ALA A 117 36.04 -8.32 -41.71
CA ALA A 117 37.21 -7.48 -41.59
C ALA A 117 37.95 -7.70 -40.24
N PRO A 118 39.29 -7.69 -40.21
CA PRO A 118 40.07 -7.85 -38.98
C PRO A 118 39.79 -6.78 -37.91
N ASN A 119 39.23 -5.64 -38.34
CA ASN A 119 38.88 -4.50 -37.50
C ASN A 119 37.36 -4.37 -37.29
N ALA A 120 36.58 -5.40 -37.63
CA ALA A 120 35.17 -5.48 -37.28
C ALA A 120 35.06 -5.66 -35.76
N ALA A 121 34.26 -4.82 -35.11
CA ALA A 121 34.04 -4.95 -33.69
C ALA A 121 32.98 -6.05 -33.46
N ARG A 122 33.27 -7.00 -32.57
CA ARG A 122 32.37 -8.08 -32.18
C ARG A 122 31.99 -7.90 -30.73
N PHE A 123 30.79 -8.28 -30.34
CA PHE A 123 30.36 -8.26 -28.95
C PHE A 123 29.60 -9.52 -28.56
N GLU A 124 29.62 -9.80 -27.26
CA GLU A 124 28.83 -10.80 -26.55
C GLU A 124 28.02 -10.05 -25.48
N LEU A 125 26.70 -10.12 -25.55
CA LEU A 125 25.75 -9.53 -24.61
C LEU A 125 25.06 -10.63 -23.83
N ARG A 126 25.15 -10.56 -22.50
CA ARG A 126 24.41 -11.40 -21.55
C ARG A 126 23.38 -10.57 -20.82
N ILE A 127 22.19 -11.13 -20.68
CA ILE A 127 21.02 -10.48 -20.09
C ILE A 127 20.60 -11.30 -18.89
N TYR A 128 20.62 -10.69 -17.71
CA TYR A 128 20.08 -11.27 -16.49
C TYR A 128 18.81 -10.50 -16.14
N ASN A 129 17.69 -10.91 -16.74
CA ASN A 129 16.42 -10.20 -16.62
C ASN A 129 15.63 -10.67 -15.38
N ASN A 130 15.36 -9.73 -14.48
CA ASN A 130 14.58 -9.93 -13.26
C ASN A 130 13.46 -8.86 -13.15
N LEU A 131 13.01 -8.26 -14.26
CA LEU A 131 12.03 -7.17 -14.29
C LEU A 131 10.65 -7.58 -13.76
N ASN A 132 10.26 -8.84 -13.95
CA ASN A 132 8.98 -9.35 -13.47
C ASN A 132 9.00 -9.90 -12.06
N SER A 133 10.18 -10.16 -11.50
CA SER A 133 10.31 -10.80 -10.20
C SER A 133 10.34 -9.77 -9.08
N ARG A 134 9.67 -10.12 -7.97
CA ARG A 134 9.78 -9.44 -6.67
C ARG A 134 10.95 -9.96 -5.83
N TYR A 135 11.58 -11.05 -6.26
CA TYR A 135 12.67 -11.70 -5.55
C TYR A 135 13.99 -11.47 -6.27
N PRO A 136 15.11 -11.30 -5.55
CA PRO A 136 16.42 -11.16 -6.16
C PRO A 136 16.81 -12.42 -6.93
N LEU A 137 17.36 -12.25 -8.13
CA LEU A 137 17.96 -13.35 -8.88
C LEU A 137 19.33 -13.68 -8.27
N ALA A 138 19.44 -14.84 -7.64
CA ALA A 138 20.69 -15.33 -7.06
C ALA A 138 21.64 -15.87 -8.14
N GLY A 139 22.95 -15.66 -7.98
CA GLY A 139 23.98 -16.15 -8.88
C GLY A 139 25.28 -15.35 -8.78
N ASP A 140 26.22 -15.62 -9.69
CA ASP A 140 27.50 -14.88 -9.78
C ASP A 140 27.31 -13.37 -10.06
N TYR A 141 26.16 -13.02 -10.66
CA TYR A 141 25.73 -11.65 -10.91
C TYR A 141 24.35 -11.44 -10.29
N PRO A 142 24.27 -11.12 -8.99
CA PRO A 142 22.97 -10.92 -8.34
C PRO A 142 22.25 -9.73 -8.97
N VAL A 143 20.97 -9.92 -9.25
CA VAL A 143 20.08 -8.88 -9.79
C VAL A 143 18.97 -8.63 -8.80
N GLN A 144 18.80 -7.38 -8.40
CA GLN A 144 17.73 -6.99 -7.49
C GLN A 144 16.34 -7.21 -8.13
N PRO A 145 15.27 -7.28 -7.33
CA PRO A 145 13.90 -7.26 -7.85
C PRO A 145 13.66 -6.13 -8.86
N ARG A 146 12.74 -6.33 -9.80
CA ARG A 146 12.32 -5.32 -10.80
C ARG A 146 13.47 -4.68 -11.59
N SER A 147 14.56 -5.42 -11.79
CA SER A 147 15.80 -4.92 -12.41
C SER A 147 16.35 -5.91 -13.44
N VAL A 148 17.21 -5.43 -14.33
CA VAL A 148 17.91 -6.24 -15.33
C VAL A 148 19.37 -5.83 -15.38
N ARG A 149 20.26 -6.81 -15.31
CA ARG A 149 21.69 -6.57 -15.46
C ARG A 149 22.14 -7.00 -16.85
N LEU A 150 22.81 -6.09 -17.54
CA LEU A 150 23.39 -6.33 -18.85
C LEU A 150 24.90 -6.33 -18.75
N ARG A 151 25.51 -7.38 -19.31
CA ARG A 151 26.95 -7.49 -19.40
C ARG A 151 27.36 -7.68 -20.84
N VAL A 152 28.17 -6.75 -21.34
CA VAL A 152 28.66 -6.77 -22.71
C VAL A 152 30.17 -6.88 -22.73
N LYS A 153 30.68 -7.85 -23.49
CA LYS A 153 32.11 -7.97 -23.80
C LYS A 153 32.32 -7.72 -25.27
N ALA A 154 32.99 -6.63 -25.63
CA ALA A 154 33.31 -6.31 -27.02
C ALA A 154 34.79 -6.45 -27.32
N GLN A 155 35.12 -6.86 -28.53
CA GLN A 155 36.47 -7.05 -29.03
C GLN A 155 36.63 -6.45 -30.43
N CYS A 156 37.69 -5.66 -30.63
CA CYS A 156 38.14 -5.18 -31.93
C CYS A 156 39.65 -5.38 -32.03
N GLY A 157 40.09 -6.30 -32.89
CA GLY A 157 41.50 -6.73 -32.93
C GLY A 157 41.94 -7.36 -31.60
N LEU A 158 42.99 -6.80 -30.98
CA LEU A 158 43.51 -7.24 -29.67
C LEU A 158 42.90 -6.49 -28.49
N THR A 159 42.08 -5.46 -28.73
CA THR A 159 41.48 -4.65 -27.67
C THR A 159 40.15 -5.27 -27.26
N THR A 160 40.00 -5.54 -25.97
CA THR A 160 38.74 -5.97 -25.36
C THR A 160 38.23 -4.88 -24.42
N ARG A 161 36.92 -4.65 -24.44
CA ARG A 161 36.18 -3.76 -23.54
C ARG A 161 35.08 -4.57 -22.87
N THR A 162 34.80 -4.26 -21.60
CA THR A 162 33.68 -4.88 -20.90
C THR A 162 32.83 -3.79 -20.26
N LEU A 163 31.53 -3.85 -20.54
CA LEU A 163 30.51 -2.96 -20.02
C LEU A 163 29.58 -3.76 -19.14
N ASP A 164 29.35 -3.28 -17.92
CA ASP A 164 28.38 -3.83 -16.97
C ASP A 164 27.44 -2.70 -16.55
N THR A 165 26.14 -2.93 -16.71
CA THR A 165 25.11 -1.94 -16.40
C THR A 165 23.90 -2.64 -15.77
N LEU A 166 23.28 -1.96 -14.82
CA LEU A 166 22.00 -2.37 -14.26
C LEU A 166 20.95 -1.36 -14.69
N LEU A 167 19.95 -1.84 -15.40
CA LEU A 167 18.75 -1.10 -15.72
C LEU A 167 17.64 -1.52 -14.75
N ARG A 168 16.75 -0.60 -14.42
CA ARG A 168 15.55 -0.87 -13.62
C ARG A 168 14.38 -0.13 -14.21
N GLN A 169 13.17 -0.59 -13.94
CA GLN A 169 11.97 0.14 -14.33
C GLN A 169 12.00 1.56 -13.73
N VAL A 170 11.58 2.57 -14.48
CA VAL A 170 11.40 3.93 -13.93
C VAL A 170 10.20 3.89 -13.00
N PRO A 171 10.37 4.16 -11.69
CA PRO A 171 9.25 4.21 -10.78
C PRO A 171 8.37 5.42 -11.10
N PHE A 172 7.12 5.39 -10.63
CA PHE A 172 6.21 6.55 -10.75
C PHE A 172 6.79 7.81 -10.07
N SER A 173 7.46 7.63 -8.94
CA SER A 173 8.12 8.68 -8.17
C SER A 173 9.39 8.13 -7.51
N HIS A 174 10.44 8.95 -7.39
CA HIS A 174 11.64 8.62 -6.61
C HIS A 174 11.59 9.23 -5.21
N GLU A 175 10.48 9.85 -4.85
CA GLU A 175 10.35 10.63 -3.64
C GLU A 175 9.43 9.90 -2.67
N SER A 176 9.89 9.68 -1.44
CA SER A 176 9.02 9.30 -0.32
C SER A 176 8.02 10.41 -0.04
N LEU A 177 8.47 11.65 -0.21
CA LEU A 177 7.67 12.86 -0.03
C LEU A 177 8.06 13.90 -1.08
N ALA A 178 7.10 14.34 -1.88
CA ALA A 178 7.27 15.45 -2.82
C ALA A 178 6.12 16.45 -2.70
N ALA A 179 6.44 17.74 -2.60
CA ALA A 179 5.46 18.82 -2.60
C ALA A 179 5.92 19.97 -3.50
N ASN A 180 5.12 20.38 -4.48
CA ASN A 180 5.45 21.59 -5.27
C ASN A 180 5.27 22.88 -4.46
N GLY A 181 4.70 22.82 -3.26
CA GLY A 181 4.65 23.91 -2.29
C GLY A 181 5.54 23.64 -1.09
N ARG A 182 5.01 23.97 0.09
CA ARG A 182 5.67 23.72 1.37
C ARG A 182 5.41 22.30 1.86
N ALA A 183 6.48 21.56 2.20
CA ALA A 183 6.41 20.34 2.99
C ALA A 183 6.71 20.63 4.47
N SER A 184 5.79 20.31 5.38
CA SER A 184 5.98 20.42 6.82
C SER A 184 5.72 19.07 7.48
N VAL A 185 6.73 18.53 8.17
CA VAL A 185 6.59 17.35 9.01
C VAL A 185 6.77 17.78 10.46
N ASN A 186 5.71 17.66 11.26
CA ASN A 186 5.69 18.03 12.66
C ASN A 186 5.55 16.76 13.50
N GLY A 187 6.44 16.61 14.49
CA GLY A 187 6.33 15.54 15.47
C GLY A 187 7.50 15.43 16.44
N ASN A 188 7.34 14.65 17.50
CA ASN A 188 8.42 14.41 18.48
C ASN A 188 9.54 13.54 17.89
N LEU A 189 9.21 12.73 16.88
CA LEU A 189 10.14 11.92 16.10
C LEU A 189 9.63 11.82 14.67
N ALA A 190 10.46 12.15 13.69
CA ALA A 190 10.25 11.90 12.27
C ALA A 190 11.34 10.94 11.76
N ARG A 191 10.93 9.75 11.33
CA ARG A 191 11.80 8.71 10.77
C ARG A 191 11.48 8.57 9.29
N PHE A 192 12.51 8.66 8.46
CA PHE A 192 12.45 8.48 7.01
C PHE A 192 13.27 7.26 6.63
N GLU A 193 12.66 6.29 6.00
CA GLU A 193 13.25 5.01 5.63
C GLU A 193 12.93 4.67 4.17
N SER A 194 13.68 3.75 3.59
CA SER A 194 13.38 3.22 2.28
C SER A 194 13.68 1.73 2.21
N HIS A 195 12.75 0.99 1.61
CA HIS A 195 12.96 -0.39 1.20
C HIS A 195 13.70 -0.47 -0.16
N ASP A 196 13.75 0.61 -0.94
CA ASP A 196 14.61 0.69 -2.14
C ASP A 196 16.03 1.13 -1.71
N PRO A 197 17.05 0.26 -1.89
CA PRO A 197 18.41 0.57 -1.44
C PRO A 197 19.03 1.77 -2.18
N TYR A 198 18.45 2.26 -3.27
CA TYR A 198 19.01 3.34 -4.09
C TYR A 198 18.35 4.70 -3.87
N ILE A 199 17.21 4.77 -3.17
CA ILE A 199 16.37 5.97 -3.14
C ILE A 199 15.83 6.18 -1.74
N ASN A 200 16.03 7.37 -1.16
CA ASN A 200 15.25 7.86 -0.02
C ASN A 200 15.27 9.39 -0.08
N ARG A 201 14.29 10.00 -0.76
CA ARG A 201 14.32 11.42 -1.09
C ARG A 201 13.07 12.15 -0.64
N LEU A 202 13.29 13.28 0.02
CA LEU A 202 12.28 14.29 0.29
C LEU A 202 12.58 15.51 -0.59
N LYS A 203 11.57 16.01 -1.31
CA LYS A 203 11.69 17.22 -2.13
C LYS A 203 10.52 18.17 -1.91
N ALA A 204 10.82 19.45 -1.73
CA ALA A 204 9.79 20.47 -1.69
C ALA A 204 10.31 21.83 -2.17
N ASP A 205 9.43 22.80 -2.38
CA ASP A 205 9.86 24.19 -2.60
C ASP A 205 10.34 24.82 -1.28
N GLU A 206 9.59 24.62 -0.20
CA GLU A 206 9.98 24.90 1.18
C GLU A 206 9.86 23.63 2.00
N MET A 207 10.80 23.35 2.90
CA MET A 207 10.76 22.17 3.76
C MET A 207 10.99 22.54 5.23
N VAL A 208 10.10 22.05 6.09
CA VAL A 208 10.16 22.21 7.53
C VAL A 208 10.13 20.83 8.18
N LEU A 209 11.22 20.49 8.85
CA LEU A 209 11.40 19.24 9.59
C LEU A 209 11.56 19.52 11.09
N PRO A 210 11.34 18.50 11.96
CA PRO A 210 11.63 18.61 13.38
C PRO A 210 13.10 18.91 13.66
N SER A 211 13.47 19.07 14.93
CA SER A 211 14.89 19.28 15.27
C SER A 211 15.76 18.09 14.84
N ALA A 212 17.07 18.31 14.65
CA ALA A 212 18.01 17.24 14.28
C ALA A 212 17.95 16.01 15.22
N ALA A 213 17.72 16.23 16.51
CA ALA A 213 17.58 15.15 17.50
C ALA A 213 16.33 14.27 17.27
N ASN A 214 15.32 14.84 16.61
CA ASN A 214 14.03 14.25 16.36
C ASN A 214 13.85 13.83 14.89
N THR A 215 14.83 14.07 14.01
CA THR A 215 14.77 13.65 12.60
C THR A 215 15.79 12.55 12.37
N ARG A 216 15.38 11.45 11.73
CA ARG A 216 16.25 10.31 11.43
C ARG A 216 16.03 9.80 10.02
N PHE A 217 17.08 9.69 9.24
CA PHE A 217 17.11 9.00 7.97
C PHE A 217 17.77 7.62 8.15
N VAL A 218 17.01 6.57 7.85
CA VAL A 218 17.49 5.20 7.81
C VAL A 218 18.00 4.96 6.39
N GLU A 219 19.32 5.08 6.24
CA GLU A 219 20.08 4.88 5.00
C GLU A 219 19.78 5.85 3.84
N ARG A 220 20.85 6.45 3.29
CA ARG A 220 20.85 7.24 2.04
C ARG A 220 19.76 8.33 1.95
N GLY A 221 19.33 8.86 3.08
CA GLY A 221 18.33 9.91 3.14
C GLY A 221 18.84 11.22 2.56
N GLU A 222 18.05 11.82 1.68
CA GLU A 222 18.30 13.14 1.11
C GLU A 222 17.04 14.00 1.29
N ALA A 223 17.23 15.20 1.83
CA ALA A 223 16.21 16.25 1.86
C ALA A 223 16.70 17.43 1.02
N ALA A 224 15.94 17.77 -0.01
CA ALA A 224 16.28 18.84 -0.94
C ALA A 224 15.15 19.87 -1.07
N VAL A 225 15.53 21.14 -1.17
CA VAL A 225 14.59 22.25 -1.44
C VAL A 225 14.94 22.98 -2.73
N THR A 226 13.92 23.38 -3.50
CA THR A 226 14.10 24.20 -4.70
C THR A 226 14.58 25.61 -4.35
N ASP A 227 13.94 26.23 -3.34
CA ASP A 227 14.34 27.53 -2.84
C ASP A 227 15.47 27.34 -1.83
N GLY A 228 16.71 27.65 -2.23
CA GLY A 228 17.91 27.47 -1.42
C GLY A 228 17.92 28.19 -0.08
N ASN A 229 16.91 29.01 0.23
CA ASN A 229 16.75 29.67 1.52
C ASN A 229 15.65 29.07 2.43
N SER A 230 15.00 27.98 2.03
CA SER A 230 13.73 27.55 2.62
C SER A 230 13.76 26.13 3.18
N LEU A 231 14.89 25.73 3.80
CA LEU A 231 15.05 24.46 4.51
C LEU A 231 15.22 24.71 6.01
N TYR A 232 14.25 24.29 6.81
CA TYR A 232 14.21 24.50 8.25
C TYR A 232 14.28 23.17 9.02
N LEU A 233 15.16 23.11 10.01
CA LEU A 233 15.31 21.98 10.92
C LEU A 233 15.15 22.47 12.37
N GLY A 234 14.08 22.04 13.05
CA GLY A 234 13.77 22.52 14.40
C GLY A 234 13.60 24.04 14.50
N GLY A 235 13.08 24.67 13.44
CA GLY A 235 12.93 26.12 13.32
C GLY A 235 14.21 26.88 12.92
N SER A 236 15.36 26.20 12.83
CA SER A 236 16.61 26.81 12.34
C SER A 236 16.70 26.71 10.83
N ASN A 237 16.92 27.83 10.14
CA ASN A 237 17.11 27.84 8.70
C ASN A 237 18.54 27.40 8.33
N LEU A 238 18.66 26.27 7.63
CA LEU A 238 19.92 25.65 7.22
C LEU A 238 20.67 26.45 6.14
N ALA A 239 20.02 27.42 5.51
CA ALA A 239 20.61 28.35 4.56
C ALA A 239 21.21 29.61 5.21
N SER A 240 21.01 29.79 6.52
CA SER A 240 21.47 30.99 7.23
C SER A 240 23.00 31.18 7.07
N PRO A 241 23.48 32.40 6.77
CA PRO A 241 24.92 32.67 6.69
C PRO A 241 25.64 32.28 7.99
N GLY A 242 26.62 31.37 7.89
CA GLY A 242 27.38 30.87 9.04
C GLY A 242 26.81 29.61 9.71
N TYR A 243 25.68 29.08 9.22
CA TYR A 243 25.17 27.78 9.66
C TYR A 243 26.07 26.65 9.14
N ASN A 244 26.43 25.70 10.02
CA ASN A 244 27.17 24.50 9.63
C ASN A 244 26.24 23.30 9.70
N LYS A 245 25.89 22.71 8.56
CA LYS A 245 24.94 21.59 8.45
C LYS A 245 25.53 20.22 8.81
N ALA A 246 26.85 20.07 8.74
CA ALA A 246 27.52 18.78 8.93
C ALA A 246 27.21 18.08 10.29
N PRO A 247 27.05 18.80 11.42
CA PRO A 247 26.60 18.20 12.67
C PRO A 247 25.18 17.63 12.59
N ASP A 248 24.26 18.31 11.90
CA ASP A 248 22.89 17.84 11.74
C ASP A 248 22.83 16.65 10.80
N GLU A 249 23.53 16.69 9.67
CA GLU A 249 23.63 15.55 8.74
C GLU A 249 24.17 14.30 9.43
N LYS A 250 25.16 14.47 10.33
CA LYS A 250 25.66 13.37 11.15
C LYS A 250 24.65 12.87 12.17
N THR A 251 23.84 13.77 12.74
CA THR A 251 22.84 13.44 13.77
C THR A 251 21.63 12.75 13.16
N THR A 252 21.14 13.26 12.03
CA THR A 252 19.98 12.72 11.32
C THR A 252 20.34 11.51 10.47
N GLY A 253 21.59 11.38 10.02
CA GLY A 253 22.02 10.34 9.09
C GLY A 253 21.65 10.61 7.61
N GLY A 254 21.13 11.81 7.30
CA GLY A 254 20.76 12.23 5.94
C GLY A 254 21.56 13.43 5.44
N GLN A 255 21.42 13.74 4.15
CA GLN A 255 22.05 14.88 3.48
C GLN A 255 21.03 16.00 3.21
N PHE A 256 21.47 17.25 3.32
CA PHE A 256 20.62 18.43 3.14
C PHE A 256 21.07 19.30 1.96
N THR A 257 20.35 19.20 0.85
CA THR A 257 20.64 19.92 -0.39
C THR A 257 19.82 21.22 -0.47
N LEU A 258 20.50 22.37 -0.61
CA LEU A 258 19.86 23.65 -0.96
C LEU A 258 19.98 23.86 -2.46
N ASP A 259 19.00 24.50 -3.08
CA ASP A 259 18.92 24.71 -4.54
C ASP A 259 18.87 23.39 -5.35
N GLY A 260 18.09 22.43 -4.85
CA GLY A 260 17.77 21.20 -5.56
C GLY A 260 16.92 21.46 -6.81
N ALA A 261 16.86 20.46 -7.69
CA ALA A 261 15.89 20.50 -8.79
C ALA A 261 14.47 20.47 -8.23
N SER A 262 13.55 21.23 -8.87
CA SER A 262 12.16 21.27 -8.46
C SER A 262 11.56 19.87 -8.33
N PRO A 263 10.71 19.63 -7.31
CA PRO A 263 9.89 18.43 -7.26
C PRO A 263 9.14 18.27 -8.58
N ASN A 264 9.27 17.09 -9.18
CA ASN A 264 8.48 16.75 -10.36
C ASN A 264 7.35 15.84 -9.91
N VAL A 265 6.26 16.41 -9.40
CA VAL A 265 5.06 15.65 -9.05
C VAL A 265 4.29 15.35 -10.34
N PRO A 266 4.31 14.10 -10.84
CA PRO A 266 3.70 13.75 -12.12
C PRO A 266 2.17 13.79 -12.03
N ASP A 267 1.50 14.09 -13.14
CA ASP A 267 0.04 13.96 -13.22
C ASP A 267 -0.39 12.50 -13.02
N LEU A 268 -1.27 12.27 -12.04
CA LEU A 268 -1.86 10.96 -11.82
C LEU A 268 -3.05 10.73 -12.75
N ASP A 269 -2.81 9.93 -13.78
CA ASP A 269 -3.84 9.43 -14.70
C ASP A 269 -4.47 8.15 -14.13
N SER A 270 -5.73 8.24 -13.69
CA SER A 270 -6.46 7.13 -13.08
C SER A 270 -6.67 5.95 -14.03
N SER A 271 -6.69 6.19 -15.35
CA SER A 271 -6.84 5.11 -16.35
C SER A 271 -5.64 4.17 -16.38
N LYS A 272 -4.48 4.62 -15.89
CA LYS A 272 -3.25 3.84 -15.80
C LYS A 272 -3.16 3.04 -14.51
N LEU A 273 -4.12 3.14 -13.59
CA LEU A 273 -4.10 2.37 -12.36
C LEU A 273 -4.69 0.98 -12.58
N LYS A 274 -4.19 -0.02 -11.84
CA LYS A 274 -4.75 -1.38 -11.84
C LYS A 274 -6.00 -1.45 -10.95
N LEU A 275 -7.01 -0.66 -11.26
CA LEU A 275 -8.30 -0.72 -10.57
C LEU A 275 -9.13 -1.93 -11.05
N PRO A 276 -10.10 -2.40 -10.23
CA PRO A 276 -11.01 -3.46 -10.62
C PRO A 276 -11.82 -3.11 -11.87
N SER A 277 -12.07 -4.11 -12.73
CA SER A 277 -12.75 -3.92 -14.01
C SER A 277 -14.28 -3.89 -13.89
N ALA A 278 -14.86 -4.58 -12.90
CA ALA A 278 -16.30 -4.52 -12.66
C ALA A 278 -16.64 -3.16 -12.05
N THR A 279 -17.58 -2.45 -12.67
CA THR A 279 -18.04 -1.14 -12.18
C THR A 279 -19.48 -1.24 -11.67
N VAL A 280 -19.73 -0.67 -10.51
CA VAL A 280 -21.06 -0.57 -9.90
C VAL A 280 -21.38 0.90 -9.68
N GLU A 281 -22.55 1.33 -10.16
CA GLU A 281 -23.03 2.70 -9.98
C GLU A 281 -23.72 2.86 -8.63
N LEU A 282 -23.37 3.94 -7.94
CA LEU A 282 -24.00 4.39 -6.70
C LEU A 282 -24.48 5.84 -6.92
N ASP A 283 -25.68 6.18 -6.43
CA ASP A 283 -26.19 7.54 -6.56
C ASP A 283 -25.26 8.51 -5.79
N GLY A 284 -24.84 9.62 -6.41
CA GLY A 284 -24.10 10.67 -5.69
C GLY A 284 -24.98 11.39 -4.66
N GLY A 285 -24.35 11.81 -3.56
CA GLY A 285 -24.94 12.60 -2.51
C GLY A 285 -24.53 12.13 -1.11
N THR A 286 -25.41 12.40 -0.14
CA THR A 286 -25.18 12.07 1.27
C THR A 286 -25.90 10.78 1.65
N TYR A 287 -25.13 9.86 2.22
CA TYR A 287 -25.56 8.64 2.89
C TYR A 287 -25.40 8.85 4.40
N GLU A 288 -26.53 8.94 5.11
CA GLU A 288 -26.57 9.28 6.53
C GLU A 288 -27.08 8.10 7.35
N PHE A 289 -26.21 7.52 8.18
CA PHE A 289 -26.63 6.59 9.22
C PHE A 289 -27.36 7.36 10.32
N GLY A 290 -28.48 6.85 10.78
CA GLY A 290 -29.25 7.52 11.82
C GLY A 290 -30.35 6.64 12.35
N ASN A 291 -31.37 7.29 12.89
CA ASN A 291 -32.55 6.64 13.43
C ASN A 291 -33.80 7.07 12.68
N LEU A 292 -34.70 6.11 12.46
CA LEU A 292 -36.02 6.35 11.92
C LEU A 292 -37.08 6.00 12.99
N ASP A 293 -37.85 7.01 13.38
CA ASP A 293 -38.95 6.84 14.34
C ASP A 293 -40.26 6.47 13.63
N ARG A 294 -40.80 5.31 13.99
CA ARG A 294 -42.16 4.90 13.67
C ARG A 294 -43.09 5.26 14.82
N ILE A 295 -44.07 6.10 14.54
CA ILE A 295 -45.10 6.50 15.51
C ILE A 295 -46.37 5.69 15.26
N GLU A 296 -46.82 4.96 16.28
CA GLU A 296 -48.08 4.23 16.30
C GLU A 296 -48.95 4.73 17.44
N TRP A 297 -50.27 4.77 17.25
CA TRP A 297 -51.21 5.02 18.35
C TRP A 297 -51.85 3.69 18.76
N VAL A 298 -51.55 3.23 19.96
CA VAL A 298 -52.07 1.96 20.49
C VAL A 298 -53.16 2.20 21.53
N ASN A 299 -54.15 1.30 21.58
CA ASN A 299 -55.18 1.35 22.61
C ASN A 299 -54.58 0.96 23.97
N HIS A 300 -54.82 1.77 24.98
CA HIS A 300 -54.39 1.52 26.35
C HIS A 300 -55.58 1.60 27.31
N THR A 301 -55.85 0.51 28.03
CA THR A 301 -56.96 0.44 29.00
C THR A 301 -56.48 0.87 30.38
N ILE A 302 -57.08 1.93 30.90
CA ILE A 302 -56.76 2.47 32.23
C ILE A 302 -57.87 2.08 33.20
N GLY A 303 -57.48 1.42 34.29
CA GLY A 303 -58.37 1.22 35.44
C GLY A 303 -58.26 2.39 36.41
N TYR A 304 -59.40 2.95 36.84
CA TYR A 304 -59.45 3.99 37.85
C TYR A 304 -60.44 3.65 38.95
N SER A 305 -60.08 4.01 40.19
CA SER A 305 -60.89 3.73 41.37
C SER A 305 -62.00 4.77 41.49
N VAL A 306 -63.25 4.32 41.48
CA VAL A 306 -64.42 5.16 41.72
C VAL A 306 -64.94 4.84 43.12
N PRO A 307 -65.08 5.86 44.01
CA PRO A 307 -65.66 5.65 45.32
C PRO A 307 -67.11 5.19 45.21
N ASP A 308 -67.46 4.12 45.93
CA ASP A 308 -68.84 3.65 46.01
C ASP A 308 -69.60 4.53 47.03
N PRO A 309 -70.76 5.11 46.69
CA PRO A 309 -71.56 5.91 47.61
C PRO A 309 -71.96 5.20 48.92
N LEU A 310 -71.88 3.87 49.00
CA LEU A 310 -72.19 3.10 50.22
C LEU A 310 -70.96 2.70 51.06
N GLY A 311 -69.77 3.15 50.68
CA GLY A 311 -68.50 2.81 51.34
C GLY A 311 -67.80 1.64 50.65
N GLY A 312 -66.64 1.92 50.08
CA GLY A 312 -65.87 1.01 49.25
C GLY A 312 -65.33 1.72 48.00
N SER A 313 -64.67 0.98 47.13
CA SER A 313 -64.29 1.46 45.81
C SER A 313 -64.41 0.34 44.80
N HIS A 314 -64.96 0.62 43.62
CA HIS A 314 -64.89 -0.28 42.47
C HIS A 314 -63.96 0.31 41.40
N THR A 315 -63.42 -0.56 40.55
CA THR A 315 -62.57 -0.14 39.42
C THR A 315 -63.43 0.01 38.18
N GLU A 316 -63.43 1.19 37.58
CA GLU A 316 -63.95 1.41 36.23
C GLU A 316 -62.80 1.44 35.23
N TYR A 317 -63.10 1.13 33.97
CA TYR A 317 -62.12 1.08 32.90
C TYR A 317 -62.50 2.07 31.80
N CYS A 318 -61.50 2.81 31.29
CA CYS A 318 -61.64 3.58 30.06
C CYS A 318 -60.50 3.25 29.10
N THR A 319 -60.77 3.35 27.79
CA THR A 319 -59.74 3.19 26.76
C THR A 319 -59.23 4.57 26.36
N ARG A 320 -57.92 4.77 26.46
CA ARG A 320 -57.19 5.94 25.95
C ARG A 320 -56.26 5.51 24.81
N PHE A 321 -55.83 6.47 24.00
CA PHE A 321 -54.76 6.23 23.03
C PHE A 321 -53.42 6.55 23.68
N GLN A 322 -52.41 5.76 23.37
CA GLN A 322 -51.05 5.94 23.82
C GLN A 322 -50.14 6.06 22.60
N LYS A 323 -49.31 7.11 22.54
CA LYS A 323 -48.29 7.22 21.49
C LYS A 323 -47.22 6.19 21.77
N LYS A 324 -46.97 5.31 20.82
CA LYS A 324 -45.87 4.37 20.81
C LYS A 324 -44.88 4.84 19.75
N THR A 325 -43.74 5.35 20.17
CA THR A 325 -42.62 5.65 19.26
C THR A 325 -41.67 4.46 19.26
N THR A 326 -41.48 3.85 18.09
CA THR A 326 -40.54 2.75 17.88
C THR A 326 -39.40 3.24 17.00
N THR A 327 -38.18 3.21 17.51
CA THR A 327 -36.99 3.72 16.81
C THR A 327 -36.25 2.57 16.15
N TYR A 328 -35.91 2.72 14.87
CA TYR A 328 -35.12 1.76 14.07
C TYR A 328 -33.82 2.42 13.65
N THR A 329 -32.74 1.65 13.48
CA THR A 329 -31.56 2.20 12.79
C THR A 329 -31.85 2.27 11.30
N SER A 330 -31.31 3.28 10.64
CA SER A 330 -31.53 3.49 9.21
C SER A 330 -30.30 4.06 8.53
N LEU A 331 -30.22 3.83 7.23
CA LEU A 331 -29.36 4.57 6.31
C LEU A 331 -30.26 5.37 5.38
N ASN A 332 -30.14 6.69 5.40
CA ASN A 332 -30.82 7.58 4.48
C ASN A 332 -29.86 7.92 3.33
N GLY A 333 -30.20 7.50 2.12
CA GLY A 333 -29.44 7.80 0.92
C GLY A 333 -29.95 9.04 0.18
N PRO A 334 -29.27 9.42 -0.91
CA PRO A 334 -29.74 10.45 -1.81
C PRO A 334 -31.09 10.08 -2.44
N ASN A 335 -31.79 11.10 -2.97
CA ASN A 335 -33.08 10.96 -3.65
C ASN A 335 -34.22 10.39 -2.77
N GLY A 336 -34.09 10.45 -1.44
CA GLY A 336 -35.11 10.01 -0.49
C GLY A 336 -35.22 8.50 -0.30
N LYS A 337 -34.21 7.73 -0.72
CA LYS A 337 -34.12 6.29 -0.44
C LYS A 337 -33.73 6.08 1.02
N SER A 338 -34.39 5.17 1.73
CA SER A 338 -34.03 4.80 3.09
C SER A 338 -34.02 3.28 3.27
N TRP A 339 -32.98 2.77 3.91
CA TRP A 339 -32.87 1.39 4.38
C TRP A 339 -33.02 1.37 5.90
N VAL A 340 -33.76 0.40 6.44
CA VAL A 340 -34.17 0.38 7.85
C VAL A 340 -33.90 -1.00 8.44
N SER A 341 -33.40 -1.06 9.67
CA SER A 341 -33.19 -2.31 10.40
C SER A 341 -34.51 -3.01 10.71
N ASP A 342 -34.45 -4.33 10.89
CA ASP A 342 -35.62 -5.09 11.34
C ASP A 342 -35.84 -4.89 12.86
N ASN A 343 -34.74 -4.80 13.59
CA ASN A 343 -34.78 -4.68 15.04
C ASN A 343 -34.93 -3.22 15.48
N ALA A 344 -36.00 -2.94 16.22
CA ALA A 344 -36.15 -1.66 16.89
C ALA A 344 -35.13 -1.53 18.03
N THR A 345 -34.44 -0.39 18.08
CA THR A 345 -33.47 -0.07 19.14
C THR A 345 -34.13 0.48 20.39
N ALA A 346 -35.34 1.03 20.26
CA ALA A 346 -36.12 1.54 21.38
C ALA A 346 -37.62 1.49 21.09
N THR A 347 -38.40 1.33 22.14
CA THR A 347 -39.83 1.59 22.11
C THR A 347 -40.19 2.45 23.32
N ALA A 348 -40.65 3.68 23.06
CA ALA A 348 -41.11 4.61 24.07
C ALA A 348 -42.63 4.74 23.99
N PHE A 349 -43.26 4.84 25.15
CA PHE A 349 -44.70 5.07 25.26
C PHE A 349 -44.94 6.39 25.99
N ASP A 350 -45.62 7.33 25.33
CA ASP A 350 -46.04 8.57 25.97
C ASP A 350 -47.16 8.30 26.99
N PRO A 351 -47.45 9.21 27.93
CA PRO A 351 -48.63 9.11 28.78
C PRO A 351 -49.92 9.01 27.94
N PRO A 352 -50.91 8.20 28.34
CA PRO A 352 -52.18 8.11 27.61
C PRO A 352 -52.92 9.44 27.63
N TYR A 353 -53.51 9.86 26.49
CA TYR A 353 -54.24 11.12 26.35
C TYR A 353 -55.71 10.89 25.96
N ASP A 354 -56.56 11.86 26.28
CA ASP A 354 -57.99 11.86 25.94
C ASP A 354 -58.17 12.36 24.49
N PRO A 355 -58.76 11.58 23.57
CA PRO A 355 -58.98 12.00 22.18
C PRO A 355 -60.01 13.13 22.01
N SER A 356 -60.58 13.69 23.09
CA SER A 356 -61.55 14.78 23.03
C SER A 356 -61.00 16.10 22.46
N TYR A 357 -59.69 16.24 22.23
CA TYR A 357 -59.08 17.37 21.53
C TYR A 357 -58.61 16.98 20.11
N GLY A 358 -59.56 16.94 19.17
CA GLY A 358 -59.44 17.58 17.85
C GLY A 358 -58.42 17.10 16.82
N ASP A 359 -57.58 16.09 17.05
CA ASP A 359 -56.58 15.68 16.05
C ASP A 359 -56.85 14.27 15.50
N THR A 360 -57.88 14.17 14.65
CA THR A 360 -58.16 12.99 13.81
C THR A 360 -57.44 13.05 12.46
N GLY A 361 -56.38 13.86 12.36
CA GLY A 361 -55.52 13.93 11.18
C GLY A 361 -54.71 12.65 11.01
N TYR A 362 -55.26 11.68 10.27
CA TYR A 362 -54.47 10.65 9.60
C TYR A 362 -53.48 11.34 8.66
N GLY A 363 -52.27 11.59 9.13
CA GLY A 363 -51.14 12.00 8.32
C GLY A 363 -50.14 10.86 8.25
N TYR A 364 -50.30 9.97 7.26
CA TYR A 364 -49.13 9.30 6.69
C TYR A 364 -48.27 10.41 6.07
N ALA A 365 -47.22 10.82 6.76
CA ALA A 365 -46.08 11.47 6.11
C ALA A 365 -44.98 10.40 6.00
N SER A 366 -45.21 9.43 5.12
CA SER A 366 -44.15 8.56 4.61
C SER A 366 -44.25 8.53 3.09
N GLU A 367 -44.22 9.72 2.47
CA GLU A 367 -43.75 9.79 1.09
C GLU A 367 -42.25 9.41 1.12
N GLY A 368 -41.88 8.29 0.50
CA GLY A 368 -40.49 7.90 0.26
C GLY A 368 -39.93 6.73 1.08
N VAL A 369 -40.55 6.35 2.21
CA VAL A 369 -40.04 5.21 2.99
C VAL A 369 -40.49 3.91 2.32
N SER A 370 -39.56 3.18 1.71
CA SER A 370 -39.75 1.75 1.46
C SER A 370 -39.82 1.04 2.80
N SER A 371 -41.01 0.99 3.41
CA SER A 371 -41.25 0.08 4.52
C SER A 371 -40.96 -1.33 4.02
N PRO A 372 -40.13 -2.12 4.71
CA PRO A 372 -39.83 -3.47 4.28
C PRO A 372 -41.15 -4.23 4.11
N PRO A 373 -41.31 -5.03 3.04
CA PRO A 373 -42.44 -5.94 2.95
C PRO A 373 -42.44 -6.78 4.23
N LEU A 374 -43.60 -6.85 4.89
CA LEU A 374 -43.83 -7.71 6.05
C LEU A 374 -43.25 -9.12 5.75
N GLY A 375 -42.13 -9.47 6.40
CA GLY A 375 -41.54 -10.82 6.33
C GLY A 375 -40.11 -10.95 5.82
N VAL A 376 -39.34 -9.88 5.56
CA VAL A 376 -37.90 -9.98 5.26
C VAL A 376 -37.08 -9.38 6.42
N GLN A 377 -36.48 -10.25 7.24
CA GLN A 377 -35.64 -9.88 8.38
C GLN A 377 -34.22 -9.57 7.90
N GLN A 378 -33.83 -8.29 7.73
CA GLN A 378 -32.48 -7.96 7.26
C GLN A 378 -31.93 -6.67 7.90
N ASP A 379 -30.91 -6.83 8.76
CA ASP A 379 -30.04 -5.72 9.22
C ASP A 379 -28.93 -5.42 8.19
N VAL A 380 -28.72 -6.32 7.22
CA VAL A 380 -27.74 -6.24 6.15
C VAL A 380 -28.43 -5.99 4.81
N TRP A 381 -28.00 -4.96 4.09
CA TRP A 381 -28.60 -4.54 2.81
C TRP A 381 -27.55 -4.39 1.73
N THR A 382 -27.79 -4.94 0.54
CA THR A 382 -27.03 -4.57 -0.66
C THR A 382 -27.66 -3.32 -1.28
N ILE A 383 -26.93 -2.20 -1.29
CA ILE A 383 -27.45 -0.91 -1.76
C ILE A 383 -27.02 -0.55 -3.18
N ALA A 384 -25.99 -1.22 -3.70
CA ALA A 384 -25.57 -1.15 -5.10
C ALA A 384 -24.89 -2.46 -5.51
N GLY A 385 -25.06 -2.88 -6.77
CA GLY A 385 -24.51 -4.14 -7.28
C GLY A 385 -25.35 -5.36 -6.90
N THR A 386 -24.70 -6.52 -6.76
CA THR A 386 -25.31 -7.79 -6.34
C THR A 386 -24.65 -8.29 -5.04
N GLU A 387 -25.32 -9.20 -4.33
CA GLU A 387 -24.74 -9.87 -3.15
C GLU A 387 -23.37 -10.47 -3.48
N GLY A 388 -22.36 -10.20 -2.65
CA GLY A 388 -20.97 -10.59 -2.86
C GLY A 388 -20.20 -9.83 -3.96
N ALA A 389 -20.84 -8.89 -4.66
CA ALA A 389 -20.23 -8.07 -5.70
C ALA A 389 -20.91 -6.68 -5.79
N GLY A 390 -20.64 -5.82 -4.81
CA GLY A 390 -21.24 -4.50 -4.76
C GLY A 390 -20.94 -3.72 -3.47
N VAL A 391 -21.92 -2.93 -3.05
CA VAL A 391 -21.90 -2.18 -1.80
C VAL A 391 -22.92 -2.77 -0.85
N THR A 392 -22.44 -3.31 0.28
CA THR A 392 -23.30 -3.91 1.31
C THR A 392 -23.17 -3.10 2.60
N VAL A 393 -24.29 -2.81 3.25
CA VAL A 393 -24.34 -2.07 4.51
C VAL A 393 -24.93 -2.92 5.61
N ASN A 394 -24.37 -2.84 6.81
CA ASN A 394 -24.96 -3.36 8.04
C ASN A 394 -25.44 -2.19 8.89
N LEU A 395 -26.76 -2.04 8.99
CA LEU A 395 -27.41 -0.96 9.71
C LEU A 395 -27.30 -1.10 11.23
N ALA A 396 -27.04 -2.30 11.73
CA ALA A 396 -26.85 -2.54 13.15
C ALA A 396 -25.46 -2.09 13.62
N THR A 397 -24.43 -2.24 12.77
CA THR A 397 -23.04 -1.89 13.10
C THR A 397 -22.57 -0.56 12.51
N GLY A 398 -23.36 0.07 11.63
CA GLY A 398 -22.94 1.30 10.95
C GLY A 398 -21.86 1.07 9.89
N GLN A 399 -21.73 -0.16 9.40
CA GLN A 399 -20.69 -0.55 8.44
C GLN A 399 -21.21 -0.51 7.01
N MET A 400 -20.40 0.03 6.11
CA MET A 400 -20.56 -0.02 4.67
C MET A 400 -19.34 -0.72 4.09
N THR A 401 -19.54 -1.75 3.27
CA THR A 401 -18.47 -2.52 2.64
C THR A 401 -18.51 -2.34 1.14
N VAL A 402 -17.33 -2.32 0.52
CA VAL A 402 -17.16 -2.42 -0.93
C VAL A 402 -16.46 -3.74 -1.22
N SER A 403 -17.12 -4.63 -1.94
CA SER A 403 -16.59 -5.97 -2.25
C SER A 403 -15.30 -5.89 -3.08
N SER A 404 -14.40 -6.86 -2.88
CA SER A 404 -13.21 -7.02 -3.74
C SER A 404 -13.60 -7.27 -5.19
N GLY A 405 -12.79 -6.80 -6.13
CA GLY A 405 -13.03 -6.96 -7.57
C GLY A 405 -14.01 -5.94 -8.15
N VAL A 406 -14.46 -4.96 -7.36
CA VAL A 406 -15.43 -3.94 -7.77
C VAL A 406 -14.89 -2.53 -7.62
N THR A 407 -15.12 -1.70 -8.64
CA THR A 407 -15.01 -0.25 -8.61
C THR A 407 -16.41 0.35 -8.46
N VAL A 408 -16.65 1.08 -7.38
CA VAL A 408 -17.90 1.83 -7.20
C VAL A 408 -17.72 3.22 -7.78
N HIS A 409 -18.64 3.65 -8.62
CA HIS A 409 -18.67 5.02 -9.16
C HIS A 409 -19.86 5.78 -8.57
N ALA A 410 -19.59 6.98 -8.05
CA ALA A 410 -20.61 7.92 -7.58
C ALA A 410 -20.61 9.18 -8.46
N ASP A 411 -21.74 9.41 -9.15
CA ASP A 411 -21.96 10.59 -10.01
C ASP A 411 -22.23 11.83 -9.15
N GLY A 412 -21.23 12.70 -9.03
CA GLY A 412 -21.21 13.85 -8.10
C GLY A 412 -20.52 13.51 -6.78
N ASP A 413 -20.86 14.21 -5.70
CA ASP A 413 -20.23 14.04 -4.39
C ASP A 413 -20.60 12.69 -3.73
N PHE A 414 -19.76 12.16 -2.86
CA PHE A 414 -20.08 11.04 -1.97
C PHE A 414 -19.74 11.38 -0.52
N PHE A 415 -20.78 11.49 0.31
CA PHE A 415 -20.64 11.74 1.74
C PHE A 415 -21.24 10.61 2.56
N LEU A 416 -20.43 9.91 3.34
CA LEU A 416 -20.88 8.94 4.33
C LEU A 416 -20.83 9.56 5.73
N VAL A 417 -22.00 9.87 6.27
CA VAL A 417 -22.18 10.59 7.54
C VAL A 417 -23.05 9.83 8.52
N ALA A 418 -23.10 10.28 9.77
CA ALA A 418 -24.08 9.80 10.73
C ALA A 418 -24.65 10.92 11.59
N ASP A 419 -25.92 10.76 11.96
CA ASP A 419 -26.63 11.54 12.98
C ASP A 419 -26.67 10.73 14.29
N GLY A 420 -25.98 11.23 15.32
CA GLY A 420 -25.88 10.58 16.63
C GLY A 420 -24.50 9.97 16.95
N ASP A 421 -24.51 8.93 17.80
CA ASP A 421 -23.29 8.38 18.42
C ASP A 421 -22.58 7.31 17.56
N THR A 422 -23.22 6.76 16.52
CA THR A 422 -22.65 5.71 15.68
C THR A 422 -21.84 6.31 14.54
N ALA A 423 -20.52 6.40 14.67
CA ALA A 423 -19.65 6.82 13.57
C ALA A 423 -19.67 5.76 12.44
N PRO A 424 -19.90 6.15 11.18
CA PRO A 424 -20.01 5.18 10.08
C PRO A 424 -18.65 4.62 9.71
N GLN A 425 -18.61 3.38 9.24
CA GLN A 425 -17.39 2.72 8.79
C GLN A 425 -17.47 2.38 7.31
N LEU A 426 -16.42 2.67 6.54
CA LEU A 426 -16.29 2.27 5.14
C LEU A 426 -15.15 1.25 4.98
N LEU A 427 -15.49 0.02 4.62
CA LEU A 427 -14.56 -1.12 4.56
C LEU A 427 -14.36 -1.57 3.11
N PHE A 428 -13.14 -1.54 2.62
CA PHE A 428 -12.79 -1.94 1.25
C PHE A 428 -12.25 -3.36 1.18
N GLY A 429 -12.71 -4.14 0.19
CA GLY A 429 -12.32 -5.53 0.03
C GLY A 429 -12.97 -6.46 1.06
N TYR A 430 -14.07 -6.03 1.66
CA TYR A 430 -14.87 -6.82 2.60
C TYR A 430 -16.21 -7.17 1.98
N ASP A 431 -16.79 -8.28 2.44
CA ASP A 431 -18.20 -8.59 2.27
C ASP A 431 -18.85 -8.79 3.65
N ILE A 432 -20.15 -8.58 3.78
CA ILE A 432 -20.87 -8.79 5.05
C ILE A 432 -21.61 -10.11 4.96
N ASP A 433 -21.29 -11.04 5.86
CA ASP A 433 -21.99 -12.32 5.90
C ASP A 433 -23.44 -12.18 6.41
N SER A 434 -24.19 -13.27 6.35
CA SER A 434 -25.58 -13.31 6.85
C SER A 434 -25.71 -13.02 8.35
N GLY A 435 -24.62 -13.14 9.12
CA GLY A 435 -24.54 -12.84 10.56
C GLY A 435 -24.18 -11.38 10.85
N GLY A 436 -23.98 -10.56 9.81
CA GLY A 436 -23.62 -9.15 9.91
C GLY A 436 -22.13 -8.89 10.13
N VAL A 437 -21.26 -9.89 9.92
CA VAL A 437 -19.82 -9.79 10.16
C VAL A 437 -19.08 -9.46 8.86
N PRO A 438 -18.26 -8.39 8.84
CA PRO A 438 -17.42 -8.09 7.68
C PRO A 438 -16.29 -9.13 7.54
N MET A 439 -16.22 -9.81 6.41
CA MET A 439 -15.20 -10.77 6.04
C MET A 439 -14.27 -10.20 4.97
N GLN A 440 -12.96 -10.25 5.21
CA GLN A 440 -11.96 -9.80 4.24
C GLN A 440 -11.90 -10.78 3.05
N GLN A 441 -12.07 -10.27 1.83
CA GLN A 441 -11.98 -11.05 0.59
C GLN A 441 -10.64 -10.87 -0.14
N SER A 442 -9.85 -9.87 0.26
CA SER A 442 -8.66 -9.41 -0.45
C SER A 442 -7.45 -10.35 -0.45
N LEU A 443 -7.46 -11.43 0.33
CA LEU A 443 -6.38 -12.43 0.33
C LEU A 443 -6.90 -13.86 0.27
N ARG A 444 -8.13 -14.06 -0.22
CA ARG A 444 -8.80 -15.37 -0.22
C ARG A 444 -7.96 -16.47 -0.87
N ASP A 445 -7.22 -16.15 -1.93
CA ASP A 445 -6.43 -17.14 -2.68
C ASP A 445 -4.92 -17.05 -2.40
N GLY A 446 -4.53 -16.30 -1.35
CA GLY A 446 -3.14 -16.07 -0.94
C GLY A 446 -2.52 -14.81 -1.55
N LEU A 447 -1.42 -14.34 -0.94
CA LEU A 447 -0.71 -13.12 -1.29
C LEU A 447 -0.17 -13.16 -2.72
N GLN A 448 0.43 -14.27 -3.13
CA GLN A 448 0.97 -14.41 -4.49
C GLN A 448 -0.13 -14.22 -5.55
N ALA A 449 -1.30 -14.82 -5.37
CA ALA A 449 -2.42 -14.65 -6.29
C ALA A 449 -2.89 -13.18 -6.33
N ALA A 450 -2.96 -12.54 -5.17
CA ALA A 450 -3.32 -11.12 -5.07
C ALA A 450 -2.27 -10.18 -5.69
N GLN A 451 -0.99 -10.55 -5.66
CA GLN A 451 0.11 -9.84 -6.31
C GLN A 451 0.12 -10.01 -7.83
N ASP A 452 -0.29 -11.19 -8.31
CA ASP A 452 -0.35 -11.51 -9.74
C ASP A 452 -1.55 -10.84 -10.41
N ASP A 453 -2.69 -10.73 -9.71
CA ASP A 453 -3.88 -10.02 -10.18
C ASP A 453 -4.53 -9.11 -9.12
N PRO A 454 -3.92 -7.95 -8.79
CA PRO A 454 -4.43 -7.06 -7.75
C PRO A 454 -5.88 -6.59 -7.97
N LYS A 455 -6.32 -6.54 -9.23
CA LYS A 455 -7.65 -6.07 -9.64
C LYS A 455 -8.78 -6.94 -9.12
N THR A 456 -8.53 -8.23 -8.91
CA THR A 456 -9.52 -9.19 -8.42
C THR A 456 -9.72 -9.06 -6.90
N TYR A 457 -8.69 -8.62 -6.19
CA TYR A 457 -8.68 -8.64 -4.73
C TYR A 457 -8.91 -7.26 -4.10
N MET A 458 -8.67 -6.18 -4.84
CA MET A 458 -8.91 -4.81 -4.35
C MET A 458 -10.32 -4.33 -4.64
N ALA A 459 -10.78 -3.39 -3.83
CA ALA A 459 -11.95 -2.58 -4.13
C ALA A 459 -11.50 -1.17 -4.57
N ALA A 460 -12.39 -0.43 -5.22
CA ALA A 460 -12.15 0.98 -5.47
C ALA A 460 -13.44 1.78 -5.35
N MET A 461 -13.30 3.05 -5.00
CA MET A 461 -14.39 4.02 -5.08
C MET A 461 -13.92 5.26 -5.82
N THR A 462 -14.73 5.69 -6.77
CA THR A 462 -14.47 6.86 -7.61
C THR A 462 -15.65 7.82 -7.52
N THR A 463 -15.37 9.12 -7.47
CA THR A 463 -16.39 10.17 -7.41
C THR A 463 -15.98 11.35 -8.28
N ASP A 464 -16.96 11.90 -8.99
CA ASP A 464 -16.77 13.09 -9.83
C ASP A 464 -16.68 14.40 -9.01
N GLY A 465 -17.10 14.36 -7.75
CA GLY A 465 -17.07 15.48 -6.82
C GLY A 465 -16.20 15.22 -5.60
N ASP A 466 -16.67 15.70 -4.46
CA ASP A 466 -16.02 15.58 -3.18
C ASP A 466 -16.29 14.20 -2.53
N PHE A 467 -15.30 13.67 -1.83
CA PHE A 467 -15.40 12.44 -1.05
C PHE A 467 -15.26 12.75 0.44
N LYS A 468 -16.21 12.31 1.27
CA LYS A 468 -16.13 12.47 2.72
C LYS A 468 -16.66 11.26 3.46
N VAL A 469 -15.90 10.78 4.43
CA VAL A 469 -16.39 9.84 5.45
C VAL A 469 -16.22 10.49 6.82
N SER A 470 -17.32 10.59 7.57
CA SER A 470 -17.32 11.24 8.89
C SER A 470 -16.90 10.32 10.03
N GLY A 471 -16.87 9.01 9.78
CA GLY A 471 -16.25 8.01 10.63
C GLY A 471 -15.07 7.36 9.92
N ASP A 472 -14.79 6.11 10.27
CA ASP A 472 -13.56 5.45 9.86
C ASP A 472 -13.64 4.86 8.44
N ALA A 473 -12.49 4.75 7.78
CA ALA A 473 -12.36 4.02 6.53
C ALA A 473 -11.13 3.10 6.59
N ALA A 474 -11.31 1.86 6.14
CA ALA A 474 -10.35 0.79 6.33
C ALA A 474 -10.40 -0.24 5.19
N GLY A 475 -9.42 -1.13 5.15
CA GLY A 475 -9.36 -2.25 4.20
C GLY A 475 -8.53 -2.00 2.95
N TYR A 476 -8.75 -2.84 1.93
CA TYR A 476 -7.96 -2.88 0.70
C TYR A 476 -8.71 -2.26 -0.47
N GLY A 477 -8.65 -0.93 -0.54
CA GLY A 477 -9.19 -0.24 -1.70
C GLY A 477 -8.68 1.16 -1.95
N SER A 478 -8.79 1.55 -3.23
CA SER A 478 -8.36 2.87 -3.71
C SER A 478 -9.54 3.84 -3.73
N ILE A 479 -9.31 5.10 -3.33
CA ILE A 479 -10.29 6.17 -3.35
C ILE A 479 -9.81 7.26 -4.29
N LEU A 480 -10.59 7.58 -5.31
CA LEU A 480 -10.28 8.61 -6.28
C LEU A 480 -11.42 9.63 -6.34
N ALA A 481 -11.17 10.81 -5.79
CA ALA A 481 -12.04 11.97 -5.91
C ALA A 481 -11.49 12.94 -6.94
N ASN A 482 -12.38 13.50 -7.78
CA ASN A 482 -12.03 14.64 -8.63
C ASN A 482 -12.11 15.97 -7.86
N GLY A 483 -12.82 16.01 -6.72
CA GLY A 483 -12.88 17.13 -5.79
C GLY A 483 -11.99 16.95 -4.54
N ALA A 484 -12.43 17.52 -3.42
CA ALA A 484 -11.79 17.37 -2.12
C ALA A 484 -12.07 15.99 -1.52
N LEU A 485 -11.07 15.41 -0.87
CA LEU A 485 -11.15 14.12 -0.19
C LEU A 485 -10.85 14.30 1.29
N THR A 486 -11.81 13.94 2.14
CA THR A 486 -11.66 13.96 3.60
C THR A 486 -11.98 12.61 4.20
N LEU A 487 -11.04 12.06 4.95
CA LEU A 487 -11.19 10.79 5.65
C LEU A 487 -10.90 11.01 7.13
N GLN A 488 -11.61 10.27 7.98
CA GLN A 488 -11.05 9.89 9.27
C GLN A 488 -10.54 8.46 9.10
N ALA A 489 -9.32 8.22 9.55
CA ALA A 489 -8.66 6.93 9.44
C ALA A 489 -8.17 6.53 10.83
N SER A 490 -8.54 5.34 11.26
CA SER A 490 -7.84 4.57 12.27
C SER A 490 -6.59 3.92 11.66
N SER A 491 -5.95 3.02 12.41
CA SER A 491 -4.80 2.22 12.00
C SER A 491 -5.03 1.32 10.75
N GLY A 492 -6.22 1.36 10.15
CA GLY A 492 -6.79 0.29 9.32
C GLY A 492 -6.90 0.49 7.81
N PHE A 493 -6.28 1.48 7.14
CA PHE A 493 -6.29 1.56 5.66
C PHE A 493 -5.44 0.48 4.96
N ARG A 494 -5.47 -0.78 5.46
CA ARG A 494 -4.84 -1.97 4.87
C ARG A 494 -5.50 -3.26 5.36
N SER A 495 -5.42 -4.28 4.51
CA SER A 495 -5.54 -5.67 4.96
C SER A 495 -4.69 -6.67 4.15
N ALA A 496 -3.99 -6.25 3.10
CA ALA A 496 -3.02 -7.08 2.37
C ALA A 496 -1.64 -6.39 2.31
N PRO A 497 -0.58 -7.01 2.83
CA PRO A 497 0.77 -6.44 2.75
C PRO A 497 1.27 -6.53 1.31
N GLU A 498 2.12 -5.59 0.89
CA GLU A 498 2.74 -5.58 -0.44
C GLU A 498 1.78 -5.30 -1.63
N LEU A 499 0.55 -4.87 -1.34
CA LEU A 499 -0.35 -4.34 -2.35
C LEU A 499 -0.68 -2.88 -2.05
N GLY A 500 -0.20 -1.97 -2.89
CA GLY A 500 -0.49 -0.54 -2.72
C GLY A 500 -1.96 -0.22 -2.97
N VAL A 501 -2.49 0.78 -2.27
CA VAL A 501 -3.74 1.45 -2.64
C VAL A 501 -3.46 2.89 -3.06
N VAL A 502 -4.42 3.55 -3.70
CA VAL A 502 -4.31 4.96 -4.10
C VAL A 502 -5.36 5.78 -3.37
N ILE A 503 -4.95 6.89 -2.77
CA ILE A 503 -5.86 7.96 -2.33
C ILE A 503 -5.54 9.20 -3.14
N LYS A 504 -6.51 9.62 -3.96
CA LYS A 504 -6.39 10.77 -4.86
C LYS A 504 -7.50 11.78 -4.58
N GLY A 505 -7.15 13.05 -4.46
CA GLY A 505 -8.08 14.19 -4.45
C GLY A 505 -7.41 15.47 -4.92
N GLU A 506 -8.17 16.53 -5.21
CA GLU A 506 -7.60 17.86 -5.44
C GLU A 506 -7.03 18.45 -4.15
N THR A 507 -7.74 18.23 -3.04
CA THR A 507 -7.25 18.40 -1.66
C THR A 507 -7.44 17.07 -0.95
N VAL A 508 -6.43 16.59 -0.22
CA VAL A 508 -6.53 15.35 0.57
C VAL A 508 -6.32 15.68 2.03
N THR A 509 -7.29 15.36 2.88
CA THR A 509 -7.21 15.51 4.34
C THR A 509 -7.50 14.18 5.01
N ILE A 510 -6.53 13.68 5.79
CA ILE A 510 -6.66 12.48 6.60
C ILE A 510 -6.58 12.92 8.07
N ASN A 511 -7.63 12.66 8.82
CA ASN A 511 -7.74 12.94 10.26
C ASN A 511 -7.69 11.63 11.06
N PRO A 512 -7.40 11.68 12.37
CA PRO A 512 -7.51 10.50 13.20
C PRO A 512 -8.99 10.15 13.42
N ALA A 513 -9.29 8.88 13.67
CA ALA A 513 -10.59 8.47 14.20
C ALA A 513 -10.88 9.14 15.57
N LYS A 514 -12.17 9.29 15.92
CA LYS A 514 -12.59 9.90 17.20
C LYS A 514 -12.30 8.98 18.38
N ASP A 515 -11.74 9.54 19.47
CA ASP A 515 -11.49 8.84 20.74
C ASP A 515 -12.74 8.67 21.63
N PRO A 516 -12.83 7.62 22.47
CA PRO A 516 -11.91 6.47 22.47
C PRO A 516 -12.09 5.72 21.16
N GLU A 517 -10.98 5.41 20.47
CA GLU A 517 -11.01 4.45 19.37
C GLU A 517 -11.62 3.18 19.99
N PRO A 518 -12.89 2.85 19.70
CA PRO A 518 -13.43 1.62 20.21
C PRO A 518 -12.63 0.57 19.47
N SER A 519 -11.68 -0.10 20.15
CA SER A 519 -10.88 -1.18 19.56
C SER A 519 -11.84 -2.05 18.74
N PHE A 520 -11.79 -1.91 17.41
CA PHE A 520 -12.95 -2.26 16.60
C PHE A 520 -13.06 -3.79 16.54
N PRO A 521 -14.25 -4.36 16.25
CA PRO A 521 -14.42 -5.78 16.04
C PRO A 521 -13.34 -6.37 15.11
N GLY A 522 -12.39 -7.12 15.66
CA GLY A 522 -11.26 -7.69 14.94
C GLY A 522 -9.90 -6.95 15.02
N GLU A 523 -9.82 -5.75 15.58
CA GLU A 523 -8.54 -5.02 15.73
C GLU A 523 -7.62 -5.65 16.79
N PRO A 524 -6.29 -5.69 16.56
CA PRO A 524 -5.34 -6.15 17.55
C PRO A 524 -5.33 -5.29 18.82
N THR A 525 -5.32 -5.96 19.96
CA THR A 525 -5.06 -5.43 21.30
C THR A 525 -3.66 -5.85 21.72
N SER A 526 -3.05 -5.13 22.67
CA SER A 526 -1.76 -5.49 23.26
C SER A 526 -1.78 -6.88 23.88
N VAL A 527 -2.94 -7.31 24.40
CA VAL A 527 -3.17 -8.66 24.95
C VAL A 527 -3.04 -9.74 23.87
N ASP A 528 -3.51 -9.46 22.65
CA ASP A 528 -3.53 -10.43 21.54
C ASP A 528 -2.14 -10.98 21.22
N TYR A 529 -1.10 -10.16 21.27
CA TYR A 529 0.27 -10.59 20.95
C TYR A 529 0.68 -11.81 21.77
N SER A 530 0.45 -11.76 23.08
CA SER A 530 0.78 -12.87 23.98
C SER A 530 -0.16 -14.06 23.80
N VAL A 531 -1.45 -13.82 23.60
CA VAL A 531 -2.48 -14.86 23.45
C VAL A 531 -2.25 -15.66 22.18
N PHE A 532 -2.09 -15.00 21.03
CA PHE A 532 -1.83 -15.65 19.75
C PHE A 532 -0.47 -16.33 19.74
N ARG A 533 0.58 -15.71 20.31
CA ARG A 533 1.89 -16.37 20.42
C ARG A 533 1.82 -17.68 21.18
N ASP A 534 1.17 -17.68 22.34
CA ASP A 534 1.09 -18.85 23.20
C ASP A 534 0.18 -19.94 22.58
N ALA A 535 -0.91 -19.54 21.94
CA ALA A 535 -1.78 -20.45 21.20
C ALA A 535 -1.08 -21.10 20.00
N ILE A 536 -0.41 -20.31 19.15
CA ILE A 536 0.34 -20.82 17.99
C ILE A 536 1.46 -21.77 18.43
N ASN A 537 2.25 -21.39 19.43
CA ASN A 537 3.31 -22.25 19.95
C ASN A 537 2.79 -23.60 20.43
N THR A 538 1.64 -23.60 21.11
CA THR A 538 1.01 -24.82 21.63
C THR A 538 0.45 -25.68 20.51
N TYR A 539 -0.28 -25.08 19.58
CA TYR A 539 -0.88 -25.76 18.42
C TYR A 539 0.20 -26.37 17.49
N ALA A 540 1.20 -25.58 17.14
CA ALA A 540 2.19 -25.95 16.13
C ALA A 540 3.39 -26.73 16.70
N GLY A 541 3.43 -26.97 18.01
CA GLY A 541 4.57 -27.63 18.67
C GLY A 541 5.90 -26.89 18.50
N GLY A 542 5.84 -25.57 18.30
CA GLY A 542 7.00 -24.71 18.04
C GLY A 542 7.43 -24.59 16.58
N ASP A 543 6.75 -25.24 15.61
CA ASP A 543 7.00 -25.04 14.18
C ASP A 543 6.14 -23.91 13.60
N TRP A 544 6.75 -22.75 13.35
CA TRP A 544 6.07 -21.55 12.87
C TRP A 544 5.95 -21.48 11.35
N THR A 545 6.43 -22.47 10.59
CA THR A 545 6.54 -22.39 9.12
C THR A 545 5.25 -21.95 8.42
N ASN A 546 4.11 -22.55 8.77
CA ASN A 546 2.80 -22.18 8.18
C ASN A 546 2.33 -20.78 8.60
N PHE A 547 2.71 -20.32 9.79
CA PHE A 547 2.33 -19.02 10.34
C PHE A 547 3.23 -17.89 9.80
N ASP A 548 4.50 -18.15 9.56
CA ASP A 548 5.40 -17.21 8.89
C ASP A 548 5.08 -17.05 7.40
N GLN A 549 4.45 -18.08 6.80
CA GLN A 549 3.92 -18.06 5.43
C GLN A 549 2.41 -17.80 5.39
N TRP A 550 1.80 -17.32 6.48
CA TRP A 550 0.34 -17.23 6.64
C TRP A 550 -0.37 -16.52 5.48
N LEU A 551 0.24 -15.45 4.99
CA LEU A 551 -0.31 -14.63 3.91
C LEU A 551 -0.24 -15.33 2.56
N ASP A 552 0.71 -16.24 2.36
CA ASP A 552 0.88 -17.02 1.14
C ASP A 552 -0.08 -18.23 1.08
N LEU A 553 -0.68 -18.60 2.21
CA LEU A 553 -1.68 -19.67 2.28
C LEU A 553 -2.99 -19.27 1.59
N THR A 554 -3.69 -20.23 1.01
CA THR A 554 -5.06 -20.06 0.54
C THR A 554 -6.04 -20.03 1.72
N GLY A 555 -7.23 -19.47 1.52
CA GLY A 555 -8.30 -19.45 2.54
C GLY A 555 -8.62 -20.86 3.03
N SER A 556 -8.70 -21.85 2.14
CA SER A 556 -8.90 -23.25 2.52
C SER A 556 -7.78 -23.84 3.38
N GLN A 557 -6.52 -23.40 3.21
CA GLN A 557 -5.41 -23.81 4.06
C GLN A 557 -5.47 -23.12 5.42
N ARG A 558 -5.85 -21.83 5.46
CA ARG A 558 -6.06 -21.09 6.71
C ARG A 558 -7.24 -21.66 7.50
N ASP A 559 -8.36 -21.96 6.85
CA ASP A 559 -9.53 -22.63 7.41
C ASP A 559 -9.17 -23.97 8.05
N ALA A 560 -8.27 -24.73 7.42
CA ALA A 560 -7.80 -26.01 7.95
C ALA A 560 -6.94 -25.85 9.22
N ILE A 561 -6.23 -24.72 9.37
CA ILE A 561 -5.42 -24.41 10.56
C ILE A 561 -6.30 -23.85 11.68
N VAL A 562 -7.16 -22.88 11.38
CA VAL A 562 -8.07 -22.25 12.37
C VAL A 562 -9.12 -23.23 12.84
N GLY A 563 -9.66 -24.03 11.90
CA GLY A 563 -10.68 -25.03 12.12
C GLY A 563 -12.10 -24.50 11.86
N THR A 564 -12.90 -25.24 11.09
CA THR A 564 -14.33 -24.95 10.82
C THR A 564 -15.29 -25.69 11.76
N ALA A 565 -14.82 -26.70 12.52
CA ALA A 565 -15.57 -27.41 13.57
C ALA A 565 -14.67 -27.74 14.78
N PRO A 566 -15.20 -27.93 16.01
CA PRO A 566 -14.34 -28.00 17.20
C PRO A 566 -13.47 -29.26 17.22
N GLY A 567 -12.14 -29.12 17.22
CA GLY A 567 -11.20 -30.20 17.58
C GLY A 567 -9.88 -30.20 16.80
N ALA A 568 -8.77 -30.40 17.53
CA ALA A 568 -7.38 -30.51 17.02
C ALA A 568 -6.95 -29.40 16.04
N ASP A 569 -7.48 -28.20 16.26
CA ASP A 569 -7.32 -26.99 15.47
C ASP A 569 -6.85 -25.83 16.36
N LEU A 570 -6.44 -24.71 15.77
CA LEU A 570 -5.90 -23.58 16.55
C LEU A 570 -6.95 -23.03 17.55
N ARG A 571 -8.22 -22.94 17.15
CA ARG A 571 -9.30 -22.38 17.99
C ARG A 571 -9.56 -23.17 19.28
N SER A 572 -9.37 -24.50 19.27
CA SER A 572 -9.55 -25.34 20.47
C SER A 572 -8.36 -25.35 21.41
N THR A 573 -7.25 -24.69 21.03
CA THR A 573 -6.05 -24.56 21.85
C THR A 573 -6.35 -23.88 23.17
N GLN A 574 -5.95 -24.53 24.27
CA GLN A 574 -6.15 -24.00 25.62
C GLN A 574 -5.11 -22.93 25.94
N LEU A 575 -5.60 -21.78 26.38
CA LEU A 575 -4.80 -20.68 26.89
C LEU A 575 -4.45 -20.90 28.36
N PRO A 576 -3.33 -20.36 28.86
CA PRO A 576 -2.83 -20.65 30.21
C PRO A 576 -3.67 -20.05 31.35
N GLN A 577 -4.61 -19.15 31.07
CA GLN A 577 -5.38 -18.41 32.08
C GLN A 577 -6.90 -18.54 31.86
N ASN A 578 -7.68 -18.17 32.88
CA ASN A 578 -9.14 -18.24 32.87
C ASN A 578 -9.80 -16.99 32.24
N ALA A 579 -11.14 -17.04 32.10
CA ALA A 579 -11.93 -15.96 31.52
C ALA A 579 -11.76 -14.62 32.26
N ASP A 580 -11.82 -14.64 33.61
CA ASP A 580 -11.69 -13.44 34.44
C ASP A 580 -10.37 -12.71 34.23
N TYR A 581 -9.26 -13.45 34.08
CA TYR A 581 -7.95 -12.86 33.84
C TYR A 581 -7.94 -12.06 32.53
N TYR A 582 -8.32 -12.70 31.42
CA TYR A 582 -8.32 -12.06 30.11
C TYR A 582 -9.35 -10.94 30.01
N TYR A 583 -10.53 -11.11 30.61
CA TYR A 583 -11.54 -10.05 30.70
C TYR A 583 -10.98 -8.78 31.35
N ASN A 584 -10.29 -8.91 32.49
CA ASN A 584 -9.73 -7.75 33.20
C ASN A 584 -8.62 -7.05 32.41
N GLN A 585 -7.83 -7.79 31.63
CA GLN A 585 -6.81 -7.22 30.74
C GLN A 585 -7.46 -6.43 29.59
N LEU A 586 -8.40 -7.05 28.87
CA LEU A 586 -9.14 -6.40 27.79
C LEU A 586 -9.92 -5.19 28.29
N LYS A 587 -10.54 -5.30 29.48
CA LYS A 587 -11.29 -4.21 30.11
C LYS A 587 -10.40 -2.99 30.37
N ALA A 588 -9.20 -3.22 30.91
CA ALA A 588 -8.26 -2.16 31.21
C ALA A 588 -7.76 -1.48 29.93
N GLU A 589 -7.50 -2.26 28.88
CA GLU A 589 -7.04 -1.75 27.59
C GLU A 589 -8.14 -0.95 26.86
N MET A 590 -9.37 -1.47 26.83
CA MET A 590 -10.52 -0.84 26.17
C MET A 590 -11.14 0.31 26.99
N GLY A 591 -10.60 0.61 28.18
CA GLY A 591 -11.12 1.66 29.07
C GLY A 591 -12.54 1.41 29.60
N LEU A 592 -13.00 0.16 29.61
CA LEU A 592 -14.36 -0.20 30.04
C LEU A 592 -14.47 -0.23 31.57
N THR A 593 -15.63 0.19 32.09
CA THR A 593 -15.88 0.20 33.55
C THR A 593 -16.75 -0.95 34.05
N LEU A 594 -17.20 -1.85 33.18
CA LEU A 594 -18.15 -2.92 33.53
C LEU A 594 -17.53 -4.02 34.41
N PRO A 595 -18.27 -4.61 35.35
CA PRO A 595 -17.81 -5.79 36.08
C PRO A 595 -17.77 -7.02 35.15
N PRO A 596 -16.89 -8.01 35.42
CA PRO A 596 -16.94 -9.28 34.70
C PRO A 596 -18.30 -9.94 34.91
N PRO A 597 -18.93 -10.47 33.84
CA PRO A 597 -20.15 -11.27 33.98
C PRO A 597 -19.83 -12.56 34.74
N ASN A 598 -20.84 -13.18 35.35
CA ASN A 598 -20.65 -14.50 35.95
C ASN A 598 -20.63 -15.55 34.85
N PHE A 599 -19.49 -15.68 34.16
CA PHE A 599 -19.40 -16.43 32.91
C PHE A 599 -19.98 -17.86 33.00
N ALA A 600 -19.67 -18.59 34.08
CA ALA A 600 -20.15 -19.95 34.26
C ALA A 600 -21.67 -20.03 34.50
N ALA A 601 -22.24 -19.07 35.23
CA ALA A 601 -23.67 -19.05 35.54
C ALA A 601 -24.51 -18.50 34.39
N GLU A 602 -23.97 -17.54 33.63
CA GLU A 602 -24.68 -16.82 32.57
C GLU A 602 -24.53 -17.49 31.21
N TYR A 603 -23.34 -18.04 30.89
CA TYR A 603 -23.02 -18.57 29.55
C TYR A 603 -22.66 -20.05 29.51
N GLY A 604 -22.71 -20.75 30.66
CA GLY A 604 -22.54 -22.20 30.73
C GLY A 604 -21.21 -22.66 31.34
N SER A 605 -21.15 -23.93 31.71
CA SER A 605 -20.01 -24.51 32.44
C SER A 605 -18.70 -24.50 31.65
N GLU A 606 -18.76 -24.38 30.31
CA GLU A 606 -17.57 -24.28 29.45
C GLU A 606 -16.70 -23.07 29.79
N TRP A 607 -17.29 -21.99 30.30
CA TRP A 607 -16.56 -20.78 30.70
C TRP A 607 -16.01 -20.82 32.13
N GLY A 608 -16.40 -21.82 32.94
CA GLY A 608 -16.03 -21.95 34.35
C GLY A 608 -14.69 -22.64 34.63
N GLY A 609 -13.89 -22.91 33.59
CA GLY A 609 -12.62 -23.62 33.71
C GLY A 609 -11.47 -22.78 34.28
N SER A 610 -10.37 -23.45 34.66
CA SER A 610 -9.10 -22.78 35.01
C SER A 610 -8.37 -22.21 33.79
N THR A 611 -8.79 -22.63 32.59
CA THR A 611 -8.29 -22.19 31.28
C THR A 611 -9.48 -21.94 30.37
N ILE A 612 -9.29 -21.10 29.36
CA ILE A 612 -10.23 -20.93 28.26
C ILE A 612 -9.55 -21.30 26.93
N SER A 613 -10.34 -21.65 25.91
CA SER A 613 -9.81 -21.82 24.56
C SER A 613 -9.54 -20.47 23.88
N LEU A 614 -8.78 -20.49 22.78
CA LEU A 614 -8.61 -19.33 21.90
C LEU A 614 -9.97 -18.86 21.33
N GLU A 615 -10.88 -19.79 21.03
CA GLU A 615 -12.25 -19.47 20.59
C GLU A 615 -13.00 -18.62 21.65
N GLN A 616 -12.96 -19.03 22.92
CA GLN A 616 -13.60 -18.31 24.02
C GLN A 616 -12.99 -16.92 24.22
N TYR A 617 -11.67 -16.79 24.07
CA TYR A 617 -11.00 -15.50 24.11
C TYR A 617 -11.50 -14.57 22.99
N ALA A 618 -11.55 -15.04 21.75
CA ALA A 618 -12.00 -14.25 20.60
C ALA A 618 -13.47 -13.81 20.76
N ARG A 619 -14.35 -14.72 21.21
CA ARG A 619 -15.76 -14.42 21.53
C ARG A 619 -15.91 -13.33 22.59
N MET A 620 -15.17 -13.45 23.69
CA MET A 620 -15.20 -12.46 24.77
C MET A 620 -14.69 -11.11 24.30
N LYS A 621 -13.60 -11.09 23.52
CA LYS A 621 -13.08 -9.87 22.91
C LYS A 621 -14.12 -9.20 22.01
N GLU A 622 -14.72 -9.93 21.07
CA GLU A 622 -15.74 -9.37 20.16
C GLU A 622 -16.95 -8.81 20.93
N TRP A 623 -17.43 -9.53 21.95
CA TRP A 623 -18.49 -9.00 22.82
C TRP A 623 -18.06 -7.69 23.49
N MET A 624 -16.88 -7.61 24.09
CA MET A 624 -16.38 -6.37 24.72
C MET A 624 -16.20 -5.23 23.71
N GLN A 625 -15.81 -5.52 22.48
CA GLN A 625 -15.68 -4.53 21.41
C GLN A 625 -17.06 -3.98 21.00
N THR A 626 -18.09 -4.82 20.93
CA THR A 626 -19.48 -4.34 20.71
C THR A 626 -19.98 -3.48 21.86
N VAL A 627 -19.61 -3.80 23.10
CA VAL A 627 -19.91 -2.94 24.25
C VAL A 627 -19.22 -1.59 24.11
N ALA A 628 -17.91 -1.58 23.81
CA ALA A 628 -17.10 -0.38 23.70
C ALA A 628 -17.56 0.54 22.56
N SER A 629 -18.03 -0.03 21.44
CA SER A 629 -18.58 0.74 20.32
C SER A 629 -19.95 1.36 20.59
N GLY A 630 -20.54 1.12 21.77
CA GLY A 630 -21.88 1.60 22.10
C GLY A 630 -22.99 0.79 21.43
N PHE A 631 -22.69 -0.38 20.86
CA PHE A 631 -23.69 -1.27 20.27
C PHE A 631 -24.80 -1.57 21.26
N LYS A 632 -26.07 -1.46 20.80
CA LYS A 632 -27.26 -1.57 21.65
C LYS A 632 -27.20 -0.68 22.91
N LYS A 633 -26.69 0.55 22.78
CA LYS A 633 -26.49 1.52 23.88
C LYS A 633 -25.47 1.05 24.93
N GLY A 634 -24.44 0.34 24.48
CA GLY A 634 -23.37 -0.19 25.34
C GLY A 634 -23.72 -1.50 26.04
N ASN A 635 -24.82 -2.16 25.67
CA ASN A 635 -25.14 -3.50 26.18
C ASN A 635 -24.35 -4.61 25.49
N GLY A 636 -23.74 -4.33 24.32
CA GLY A 636 -23.02 -5.32 23.54
C GLY A 636 -23.93 -6.34 22.87
N ASP A 637 -23.32 -7.27 22.14
CA ASP A 637 -24.00 -8.38 21.47
C ASP A 637 -23.72 -9.71 22.17
N ASP A 638 -24.58 -10.08 23.11
CA ASP A 638 -24.44 -11.30 23.93
C ASP A 638 -24.39 -12.60 23.11
N SER A 639 -24.83 -12.60 21.85
CA SER A 639 -24.74 -13.78 20.98
C SER A 639 -23.30 -14.27 20.74
N TRP A 640 -22.28 -13.40 20.92
CA TRP A 640 -20.87 -13.82 20.90
C TRP A 640 -20.50 -14.75 22.05
N MET A 641 -21.10 -14.57 23.22
CA MET A 641 -20.78 -15.32 24.44
C MET A 641 -21.38 -16.74 24.45
N HIS A 642 -22.37 -17.00 23.61
CA HIS A 642 -23.02 -18.30 23.47
C HIS A 642 -22.25 -19.22 22.48
N MET A 643 -21.71 -20.33 22.98
CA MET A 643 -20.85 -21.25 22.20
C MET A 643 -21.56 -21.95 21.03
N ASP A 644 -22.88 -22.07 21.07
CA ASP A 644 -23.71 -22.64 20.01
C ASP A 644 -24.10 -21.61 18.91
N GLN A 645 -23.80 -20.33 19.15
CA GLN A 645 -24.04 -19.23 18.22
C GLN A 645 -22.71 -18.77 17.60
N ARG A 646 -22.79 -18.10 16.44
CA ARG A 646 -21.64 -17.43 15.78
C ARG A 646 -20.41 -18.33 15.53
N VAL A 647 -20.59 -19.66 15.43
CA VAL A 647 -19.46 -20.61 15.33
C VAL A 647 -18.57 -20.37 14.11
N ASN A 648 -19.18 -20.12 12.95
CA ASN A 648 -18.43 -19.84 11.72
C ASN A 648 -17.73 -18.47 11.82
N GLU A 649 -18.42 -17.49 12.39
CA GLU A 649 -17.93 -16.11 12.50
C GLU A 649 -16.69 -16.00 13.38
N VAL A 650 -16.59 -16.79 14.45
CA VAL A 650 -15.39 -16.81 15.31
C VAL A 650 -14.17 -17.34 14.56
N GLY A 651 -14.34 -18.37 13.72
CA GLY A 651 -13.25 -18.87 12.85
C GLY A 651 -12.74 -17.75 11.95
N THR A 652 -13.66 -17.05 11.27
CA THR A 652 -13.34 -15.90 10.44
C THR A 652 -12.63 -14.78 11.21
N ARG A 653 -13.05 -14.48 12.45
CA ARG A 653 -12.40 -13.47 13.30
C ARG A 653 -10.96 -13.83 13.65
N LEU A 654 -10.70 -15.10 13.98
CA LEU A 654 -9.35 -15.59 14.25
C LEU A 654 -8.46 -15.52 12.99
N GLU A 655 -9.00 -15.89 11.83
CA GLU A 655 -8.27 -15.76 10.56
C GLU A 655 -7.93 -14.29 10.26
N ASN A 656 -8.87 -13.37 10.41
CA ASN A 656 -8.66 -11.94 10.18
C ASN A 656 -7.60 -11.36 11.13
N GLN A 657 -7.63 -11.74 12.42
CA GLN A 657 -6.64 -11.29 13.40
C GLN A 657 -5.23 -11.80 13.09
N LEU A 658 -5.09 -13.08 12.73
CA LEU A 658 -3.81 -13.65 12.29
C LEU A 658 -3.31 -12.98 11.00
N SER A 659 -4.20 -12.73 10.05
CA SER A 659 -3.87 -12.05 8.80
C SER A 659 -3.39 -10.62 9.06
N SER A 660 -4.01 -9.92 10.01
CA SER A 660 -3.56 -8.60 10.46
C SER A 660 -2.15 -8.68 11.08
N HIS A 661 -1.91 -9.57 12.04
CA HIS A 661 -0.58 -9.73 12.65
C HIS A 661 0.50 -10.11 11.63
N ALA A 662 0.19 -11.05 10.72
CA ALA A 662 1.11 -11.45 9.65
C ALA A 662 1.42 -10.27 8.70
N SER A 663 0.41 -9.44 8.41
CA SER A 663 0.59 -8.23 7.60
C SER A 663 1.52 -7.22 8.26
N TRP A 664 1.39 -7.04 9.58
CA TRP A 664 2.28 -6.19 10.35
C TRP A 664 3.70 -6.72 10.44
N ALA A 665 3.87 -8.01 10.72
CA ALA A 665 5.17 -8.67 10.69
C ALA A 665 5.87 -8.43 9.34
N LYS A 666 5.15 -8.62 8.23
CA LYS A 666 5.64 -8.37 6.87
C LYS A 666 6.00 -6.91 6.62
N SER A 667 5.18 -5.95 7.07
CA SER A 667 5.45 -4.50 7.01
C SER A 667 6.73 -4.10 7.76
N TYR A 668 6.97 -4.73 8.92
CA TYR A 668 8.19 -4.56 9.70
C TYR A 668 9.37 -5.39 9.19
N LYS A 669 9.19 -6.15 8.09
CA LYS A 669 10.17 -7.09 7.51
C LYS A 669 10.76 -8.07 8.53
N VAL A 670 9.91 -8.56 9.43
CA VAL A 670 10.20 -9.63 10.39
C VAL A 670 9.25 -10.81 10.17
N ASP A 671 9.63 -12.00 10.64
CA ASP A 671 8.72 -13.15 10.70
C ASP A 671 7.64 -12.95 11.78
N LEU A 672 6.54 -13.70 11.68
CA LEU A 672 5.39 -13.53 12.56
C LEU A 672 5.74 -13.91 14.00
N GLN A 673 6.59 -14.92 14.18
CA GLN A 673 7.09 -15.33 15.48
C GLN A 673 7.81 -14.18 16.20
N THR A 674 8.74 -13.52 15.52
CA THR A 674 9.52 -12.39 16.01
C THR A 674 8.61 -11.19 16.29
N TYR A 675 7.63 -10.95 15.43
CA TYR A 675 6.64 -9.89 15.62
C TYR A 675 5.82 -10.08 16.90
N LEU A 676 5.24 -11.27 17.10
CA LEU A 676 4.44 -11.56 18.30
C LEU A 676 5.29 -11.67 19.58
N ALA A 677 6.60 -11.88 19.46
CA ALA A 677 7.52 -11.89 20.59
C ALA A 677 7.91 -10.49 21.08
N ASN A 678 7.72 -9.44 20.26
CA ASN A 678 8.20 -8.09 20.55
C ASN A 678 7.04 -7.07 20.69
N PRO A 679 6.57 -6.80 21.92
CA PRO A 679 5.50 -5.83 22.15
C PRO A 679 5.90 -4.38 21.81
N ASP A 680 7.18 -4.07 21.57
CA ASP A 680 7.61 -2.73 21.14
C ASP A 680 7.28 -2.43 19.66
N GLN A 681 6.84 -3.44 18.90
CA GLN A 681 6.37 -3.29 17.51
C GLN A 681 4.86 -2.97 17.45
N VAL A 682 4.40 -2.11 18.37
CA VAL A 682 3.01 -1.66 18.45
C VAL A 682 2.57 -1.05 17.12
N VAL A 683 1.36 -1.40 16.71
CA VAL A 683 0.68 -0.83 15.54
C VAL A 683 0.57 0.69 15.73
N PRO A 684 1.03 1.52 14.75
CA PRO A 684 0.82 2.96 14.80
C PRO A 684 -0.67 3.29 14.79
N ASP A 685 -1.05 4.36 15.46
CA ASP A 685 -2.46 4.80 15.56
C ASP A 685 -3.06 5.11 14.19
N MET A 686 -2.25 5.61 13.24
CA MET A 686 -2.64 5.87 11.86
C MET A 686 -1.66 5.25 10.88
N PHE A 687 -2.19 4.65 9.81
CA PHE A 687 -1.35 3.92 8.86
C PHE A 687 -1.86 3.92 7.43
N TYR A 688 -0.95 3.96 6.45
CA TYR A 688 -1.30 3.96 5.03
C TYR A 688 -0.24 3.29 4.15
N GLN A 689 -0.63 2.37 3.22
CA GLN A 689 0.26 1.72 2.21
C GLN A 689 -0.12 2.18 0.80
N GLY A 690 0.83 2.73 0.04
CA GLY A 690 0.67 3.00 -1.38
C GLY A 690 0.91 4.46 -1.73
N LEU A 691 -0.02 5.07 -2.48
CA LEU A 691 0.15 6.41 -3.05
C LEU A 691 -0.88 7.39 -2.49
N LEU A 692 -0.43 8.32 -1.63
CA LEU A 692 -1.19 9.53 -1.31
C LEU A 692 -0.88 10.58 -2.37
N TYR A 693 -1.89 11.00 -3.11
CA TYR A 693 -1.75 11.98 -4.17
C TYR A 693 -2.75 13.12 -3.98
N ALA A 694 -2.23 14.34 -3.86
CA ALA A 694 -3.03 15.56 -3.86
C ALA A 694 -2.74 16.43 -5.09
N GLY A 695 -3.79 17.05 -5.62
CA GLY A 695 -3.72 18.11 -6.62
C GLY A 695 -3.14 19.41 -6.04
N ASN A 696 -3.59 20.56 -6.55
CA ASN A 696 -3.04 21.86 -6.13
C ASN A 696 -3.56 22.30 -4.76
N GLY A 697 -4.62 21.66 -4.25
CA GLY A 697 -5.22 21.97 -2.95
C GLY A 697 -4.42 21.47 -1.74
N GLY A 698 -3.48 20.54 -1.96
CA GLY A 698 -2.54 20.10 -0.93
C GLY A 698 -2.93 18.80 -0.22
N LEU A 699 -1.96 18.21 0.48
CA LEU A 699 -2.08 16.99 1.29
C LEU A 699 -1.91 17.34 2.76
N THR A 700 -2.88 16.98 3.60
CA THR A 700 -2.81 17.12 5.06
C THR A 700 -3.07 15.79 5.74
N VAL A 701 -2.12 15.33 6.55
CA VAL A 701 -2.27 14.20 7.47
C VAL A 701 -2.19 14.74 8.88
N ASN A 702 -3.34 14.83 9.54
CA ASN A 702 -3.48 15.31 10.90
C ASN A 702 -3.53 14.11 11.84
N ALA A 703 -2.42 13.83 12.53
CA ALA A 703 -2.34 12.81 13.58
C ALA A 703 -1.93 13.43 14.93
N ALA A 704 -2.39 14.66 15.23
CA ALA A 704 -1.98 15.36 16.45
C ALA A 704 -2.18 14.50 17.72
N GLY A 705 -1.09 14.23 18.45
CA GLY A 705 -1.09 13.37 19.64
C GLY A 705 -1.01 11.86 19.36
N LYS A 706 -1.16 11.43 18.11
CA LYS A 706 -1.17 10.05 17.63
C LYS A 706 0.08 9.74 16.79
N SER A 707 0.49 8.49 16.75
CA SER A 707 1.58 8.00 15.91
C SER A 707 1.07 7.67 14.50
N VAL A 708 1.82 8.03 13.47
CA VAL A 708 1.46 7.81 12.07
C VAL A 708 2.61 7.17 11.31
N ARG A 709 2.28 6.17 10.48
CA ARG A 709 3.22 5.57 9.53
C ARG A 709 2.65 5.62 8.12
N LEU A 710 3.43 6.10 7.17
CA LEU A 710 3.05 6.26 5.77
C LEU A 710 4.09 5.52 4.92
N GLU A 711 3.66 4.51 4.18
CA GLU A 711 4.55 3.66 3.38
C GLU A 711 4.17 3.75 1.91
N GLY A 712 5.16 3.89 1.03
CA GLY A 712 4.98 4.16 -0.40
C GLY A 712 5.42 5.58 -0.73
N SER A 713 4.54 6.40 -1.30
CA SER A 713 4.88 7.78 -1.72
C SER A 713 3.77 8.77 -1.42
N MET A 714 4.17 9.95 -0.95
CA MET A 714 3.28 11.06 -0.63
C MET A 714 3.60 12.23 -1.55
N LEU A 715 2.67 12.51 -2.47
CA LEU A 715 2.86 13.49 -3.53
C LEU A 715 1.78 14.57 -3.45
N SER A 716 2.19 15.82 -3.54
CA SER A 716 1.30 16.98 -3.55
C SER A 716 1.75 17.99 -4.60
N LYS A 717 0.83 18.44 -5.47
CA LYS A 717 1.09 19.61 -6.32
C LYS A 717 0.91 20.95 -5.58
N GLY A 718 0.39 20.92 -4.36
CA GLY A 718 0.34 22.06 -3.45
C GLY A 718 1.25 21.83 -2.25
N ASP A 719 0.79 22.29 -1.09
CA ASP A 719 1.46 22.06 0.19
C ASP A 719 1.27 20.62 0.67
N LEU A 720 2.16 20.16 1.54
CA LEU A 720 2.11 18.87 2.20
C LEU A 720 2.39 19.05 3.69
N LEU A 721 1.42 18.67 4.52
CA LEU A 721 1.45 18.85 5.96
C LEU A 721 1.24 17.50 6.62
N ILE A 722 2.18 17.05 7.45
CA ILE A 722 2.04 15.85 8.28
C ILE A 722 2.29 16.26 9.73
N ASP A 723 1.34 15.99 10.61
CA ASP A 723 1.46 16.19 12.06
C ASP A 723 1.27 14.85 12.79
N GLY A 724 2.04 14.60 13.83
CA GLY A 724 1.99 13.36 14.60
C GLY A 724 2.89 13.36 15.84
N SER A 725 2.56 12.58 16.87
CA SER A 725 3.48 12.37 18.01
C SER A 725 4.76 11.64 17.56
N LYS A 726 4.62 10.70 16.62
CA LYS A 726 5.69 9.98 15.93
C LYS A 726 5.29 9.82 14.46
N VAL A 727 6.12 10.28 13.54
CA VAL A 727 5.90 10.19 12.09
C VAL A 727 6.94 9.23 11.49
N GLU A 728 6.48 8.17 10.85
CA GLU A 728 7.32 7.26 10.06
C GLU A 728 6.94 7.36 8.59
N VAL A 729 7.89 7.69 7.72
CA VAL A 729 7.71 7.73 6.27
C VAL A 729 8.64 6.69 5.67
N VAL A 730 8.10 5.68 5.02
CA VAL A 730 8.85 4.56 4.44
C VAL A 730 8.62 4.54 2.94
N TYR A 731 9.65 4.82 2.14
CA TYR A 731 9.54 4.63 0.70
C TYR A 731 9.52 3.14 0.38
N ASP A 732 8.44 2.67 -0.21
CA ASP A 732 8.36 1.30 -0.73
C ASP A 732 7.93 1.37 -2.19
N ARG A 733 8.87 1.00 -3.05
CA ARG A 733 8.73 1.05 -4.48
C ARG A 733 7.86 -0.09 -5.02
N ASP A 734 7.95 -1.28 -4.43
CA ASP A 734 7.23 -2.45 -4.94
C ASP A 734 5.72 -2.18 -4.90
N LEU A 735 5.26 -1.52 -3.83
CA LEU A 735 3.88 -1.02 -3.72
C LEU A 735 3.48 -0.11 -4.89
N LEU A 736 4.36 0.82 -5.28
CA LEU A 736 4.07 1.79 -6.33
C LEU A 736 4.08 1.14 -7.71
N ASP A 737 5.08 0.31 -8.01
CA ASP A 737 5.20 -0.36 -9.32
C ASP A 737 4.01 -1.31 -9.57
N ASP A 738 3.41 -1.86 -8.51
CA ASP A 738 2.23 -2.71 -8.63
C ASP A 738 0.94 -1.94 -8.92
N LEU A 739 0.84 -0.67 -8.51
CA LEU A 739 -0.35 0.15 -8.71
C LEU A 739 -0.61 0.50 -10.17
N PHE A 740 0.43 0.59 -11.00
CA PHE A 740 0.33 1.08 -12.36
C PHE A 740 0.29 -0.05 -13.41
N GLN A 741 -0.56 0.13 -14.42
CA GLN A 741 -0.52 -0.57 -15.68
C GLN A 741 0.72 -0.13 -16.46
N SER A 742 1.33 -1.05 -17.22
CA SER A 742 2.48 -0.74 -18.07
C SER A 742 2.14 0.34 -19.10
N THR A 743 2.88 1.45 -19.09
CA THR A 743 2.56 2.68 -19.83
C THR A 743 2.74 2.60 -21.34
N LEU A 744 3.35 1.54 -21.88
CA LEU A 744 3.63 1.38 -23.32
C LEU A 744 2.79 0.27 -23.98
N GLY A 745 1.68 -0.14 -23.35
CA GLY A 745 0.87 -1.31 -23.75
C GLY A 745 1.16 -2.52 -22.86
N ALA A 746 0.57 -3.68 -23.18
CA ALA A 746 0.58 -4.86 -22.30
C ALA A 746 1.97 -5.31 -21.80
N ASN A 747 3.05 -5.02 -22.54
CA ASN A 747 4.41 -5.51 -22.24
C ASN A 747 5.51 -4.44 -22.16
N GLY A 748 5.24 -3.18 -22.51
CA GLY A 748 6.31 -2.17 -22.59
C GLY A 748 6.46 -1.33 -21.32
N LEU A 749 7.70 -1.04 -20.92
CA LEU A 749 8.05 -0.23 -19.74
C LEU A 749 9.18 0.75 -20.07
N ARG A 750 9.35 1.80 -19.25
CA ARG A 750 10.54 2.66 -19.34
C ARG A 750 11.60 2.16 -18.38
N LEU A 751 12.84 2.08 -18.85
CA LEU A 751 13.99 1.74 -18.01
C LEU A 751 14.80 2.98 -17.69
N GLU A 752 15.45 2.96 -16.53
CA GLU A 752 16.53 3.88 -16.19
C GLU A 752 17.78 3.11 -15.80
N ARG A 753 18.92 3.80 -15.95
CA ARG A 753 20.23 3.25 -15.68
C ARG A 753 20.66 3.58 -14.25
N VAL A 754 20.85 2.54 -13.44
CA VAL A 754 21.25 2.67 -12.01
C VAL A 754 22.75 2.84 -11.87
N PHE A 755 23.52 2.01 -12.58
CA PHE A 755 24.96 2.12 -12.65
C PHE A 755 25.47 1.78 -14.04
N PHE A 756 26.65 2.31 -14.35
CA PHE A 756 27.33 2.08 -15.62
C PHE A 756 28.82 1.96 -15.37
N ASN A 757 29.41 0.81 -15.70
CA ASN A 757 30.85 0.59 -15.56
C ASN A 757 31.43 0.07 -16.88
N LEU A 758 32.35 0.85 -17.47
CA LEU A 758 33.06 0.50 -18.69
C LEU A 758 34.55 0.32 -18.40
N ASN A 759 35.04 -0.92 -18.50
CA ASN A 759 36.43 -1.31 -18.24
C ASN A 759 37.21 -1.60 -19.51
#